data_AF-A0A968V0X2-F1
#
_entry.id   AF-A0A968V0X2-F1
#
_cell.length_a   1.000
_cell.length_b   1.000
_cell.length_c   1.000
_cell.angle_alpha   90.00
_cell.angle_beta   90.00
_cell.angle_gamma   90.00
#
_symmetry.space_group_name_H-M   'P 1'
#
loop_
_entity.id
_entity.type
_entity.pdbx_description
1 polymer ?
#
loop_
_entity_poly.entity_id
_entity_poly.type
_entity_poly.pdbx_seq_one_letter_code
_entity_poly.pdbx_strand_id
1 'polypeptide(L)'
;MQLRYQRMDDQTARLVWDMAIDVPNHADYWSLRVDALNGEVLDKNNYTVYCQHEHSVGASCHNWEEAATTAAPLLLPNDGATYNVFPFPVESPVHGARALLVNPADSIASPFGWHDTNGMAGAEFTITRGNNVHAFPDTLNVNESRGGEPSGGNTLFFDFPFSLDQEPEEHLDFSTTQLFYANNYIHDFTYAYGFDEAAGNFQQNNYGRGGRGADYVSAQSQDGGGTNNANFATPPDGSSGQMQMYLWNRNNGLLNVTEPSAVVGVYETRTAEFGAAISTTAVTGEVTIVDDASGQPTFGCNPIQNDLTGKIALIDRGGCFFSIKAFNAEQAGAIGVIICNFDGGAFSGMSAGSNDRITIPSVMIQYSDCVRLRAFADRGLIVSLVQPQTDGPSQVDGTLDNGIVAHEYGHGISNRLTGGPSQAGCLINDEQMGEGWSDFFSLVTTVKPEDVGTKARGIGTFAQNQDPNSNGIRRFPYSISQEVNPQTLLDIVATTSPHGLGEIWTTVLWDLYWTMVEQYGFDPDLINGKGGNNLAVQLVMDGMKLQACNPGFLDGRDAILKADIANNEGANQCLIWEVFARRGLGWDALQRDNNNRNDNKEGFLTRPDCIKELKIEKQMTDEVQAGDTVTVTLLVINHKDTPVSKLNIQDSIPAGTRFSKFINTPETVTSSDNSSYVSFEVGELLSGDSLRLVYQLLTDAEKSSVSIFMDDMEGDDSKWNYFPLDEGLLIWLIVEEAGVEGSSAWYVTSDRERPQDQVLETLEPILITGEQPVLRFTHQFDTEWGFDGGFIQVSTNGTSWTNLESQYFRNGYETTLSYNTISIPNLNAFAGTGMEFRTSYVDLSQYIGEQLYVRFRFGSDAEVESFGWIVDNIEVMDMINYNSTACVFSAEGDMACTIAQQRGTVVTPSAVTTSTTATMPEAISLQVYPNPTSTSSHVLINTVASGEMVISVIGMDGKIHTQQKQYLQAGYNYFPLETSHLTDGFYFVKIESDWGSQVEKLIKN
;
A
#
# COMPACT_ATOMS: atom_id res chain seq x y z
N MET A 1 37.31 10.35 -2.62
CA MET A 1 38.24 9.21 -2.37
C MET A 1 38.57 9.09 -0.89
N GLN A 2 37.56 8.86 -0.04
CA GLN A 2 37.74 8.62 1.40
C GLN A 2 37.97 7.12 1.61
N LEU A 3 38.44 6.72 2.79
CA LEU A 3 38.59 5.32 3.16
C LEU A 3 37.63 5.00 4.31
N ARG A 4 36.69 4.08 4.10
CA ARG A 4 35.66 3.69 5.08
C ARG A 4 35.56 2.17 5.21
N TYR A 5 34.79 1.70 6.19
CA TYR A 5 34.36 0.31 6.28
C TYR A 5 32.90 0.19 5.85
N GLN A 6 32.61 -0.73 4.94
CA GLN A 6 31.27 -1.08 4.49
C GLN A 6 30.86 -2.45 5.04
N ARG A 7 29.62 -2.56 5.51
CA ARG A 7 28.98 -3.85 5.81
C ARG A 7 28.48 -4.48 4.51
N MET A 8 28.74 -5.77 4.32
CA MET A 8 28.26 -6.59 3.21
C MET A 8 27.04 -7.43 3.65
N ASP A 9 26.35 -8.05 2.69
CA ASP A 9 25.15 -8.89 2.93
C ASP A 9 25.44 -10.11 3.80
N ASP A 10 26.65 -10.67 3.72
CA ASP A 10 27.17 -11.73 4.61
C ASP A 10 27.48 -11.24 6.04
N GLN A 11 27.12 -9.99 6.34
CA GLN A 11 27.35 -9.23 7.57
C GLN A 11 28.83 -8.99 7.92
N THR A 12 29.77 -9.32 7.04
CA THR A 12 31.18 -8.94 7.21
C THR A 12 31.39 -7.45 6.92
N ALA A 13 32.54 -6.91 7.33
CA ALA A 13 32.93 -5.54 7.04
C ALA A 13 34.19 -5.49 6.16
N ARG A 14 34.08 -4.86 4.97
CA ARG A 14 35.20 -4.64 4.04
C ARG A 14 35.70 -3.21 4.10
N LEU A 15 36.99 -3.03 3.84
CA LEU A 15 37.63 -1.71 3.73
C LEU A 15 37.46 -1.23 2.29
N VAL A 16 36.88 -0.05 2.09
CA VAL A 16 36.52 0.50 0.78
C VAL A 16 37.05 1.92 0.58
N TRP A 17 37.43 2.21 -0.66
CA TRP A 17 37.55 3.56 -1.20
C TRP A 17 36.19 4.09 -1.63
N ASP A 18 36.03 5.40 -1.47
CA ASP A 18 34.76 6.12 -1.54
C ASP A 18 34.99 7.35 -2.45
N MET A 19 34.63 7.34 -3.74
CA MET A 19 35.11 8.28 -4.79
C MET A 19 34.05 9.10 -5.55
N ALA A 20 33.64 10.30 -5.11
CA ALA A 20 32.67 11.20 -5.77
C ALA A 20 33.00 11.48 -7.26
N ILE A 21 32.00 11.35 -8.15
CA ILE A 21 32.11 11.54 -9.60
C ILE A 21 30.90 12.33 -10.11
N ASP A 22 31.13 13.62 -10.36
CA ASP A 22 30.36 14.46 -11.28
C ASP A 22 30.60 13.99 -12.73
N VAL A 23 29.54 13.92 -13.55
CA VAL A 23 29.58 13.42 -14.93
C VAL A 23 29.40 14.57 -15.93
N PRO A 24 30.45 14.95 -16.70
CA PRO A 24 30.34 16.06 -17.65
C PRO A 24 29.23 15.84 -18.69
N ASN A 25 28.35 16.84 -18.86
CA ASN A 25 27.17 16.84 -19.75
C ASN A 25 26.11 15.77 -19.37
N HIS A 26 26.00 15.40 -18.10
CA HIS A 26 24.91 14.59 -17.56
C HIS A 26 24.51 15.11 -16.17
N ALA A 27 23.25 14.93 -15.79
CA ALA A 27 22.73 15.32 -14.48
C ALA A 27 23.15 14.39 -13.32
N ASP A 28 23.92 13.33 -13.57
CA ASP A 28 24.22 12.30 -12.56
C ASP A 28 25.42 12.68 -11.68
N TYR A 29 25.17 12.84 -10.38
CA TYR A 29 26.22 12.89 -9.37
C TYR A 29 26.47 11.48 -8.79
N TRP A 30 27.26 10.70 -9.53
CA TRP A 30 27.72 9.35 -9.19
C TRP A 30 28.93 9.35 -8.23
N SER A 31 29.54 8.17 -8.05
CA SER A 31 30.85 7.99 -7.38
C SER A 31 31.48 6.59 -7.56
N LEU A 32 30.73 5.52 -7.28
CA LEU A 32 31.20 4.15 -6.96
C LEU A 32 31.93 4.01 -5.59
N ARG A 33 31.59 2.96 -4.81
CA ARG A 33 32.46 2.43 -3.73
C ARG A 33 33.30 1.27 -4.26
N VAL A 34 34.58 1.22 -3.87
CA VAL A 34 35.58 0.32 -4.45
C VAL A 34 36.36 -0.42 -3.36
N ASP A 35 36.43 -1.74 -3.38
CA ASP A 35 37.22 -2.57 -2.46
C ASP A 35 38.69 -2.11 -2.44
N ALA A 36 39.19 -1.76 -1.25
CA ALA A 36 40.50 -1.15 -1.09
C ALA A 36 41.69 -2.13 -1.28
N LEU A 37 41.42 -3.42 -1.50
CA LEU A 37 42.43 -4.46 -1.71
C LEU A 37 42.49 -4.94 -3.16
N ASN A 38 41.36 -5.11 -3.85
CA ASN A 38 41.33 -5.66 -5.22
C ASN A 38 40.88 -4.65 -6.32
N GLY A 39 40.29 -3.50 -5.97
CA GLY A 39 39.81 -2.50 -6.93
C GLY A 39 38.45 -2.81 -7.57
N GLU A 40 37.69 -3.75 -7.02
CA GLU A 40 36.34 -4.13 -7.43
C GLU A 40 35.29 -3.12 -6.94
N VAL A 41 34.34 -2.71 -7.80
CA VAL A 41 33.22 -1.87 -7.38
C VAL A 41 32.25 -2.73 -6.58
N LEU A 42 32.00 -2.38 -5.31
CA LEU A 42 31.16 -3.16 -4.40
C LEU A 42 29.75 -2.59 -4.20
N ASP A 43 29.61 -1.27 -4.16
CA ASP A 43 28.37 -0.59 -3.74
C ASP A 43 28.12 0.70 -4.54
N LYS A 44 26.84 1.10 -4.55
CA LYS A 44 26.22 1.94 -5.55
C LYS A 44 24.84 2.55 -5.14
N ASN A 45 24.73 3.90 -4.97
CA ASN A 45 23.46 4.69 -4.88
C ASN A 45 23.45 5.97 -5.77
N ASN A 46 22.36 6.67 -6.18
CA ASN A 46 22.55 8.02 -6.82
C ASN A 46 22.67 9.11 -5.73
N TYR A 47 23.24 10.28 -6.05
CA TYR A 47 23.03 11.52 -5.27
C TYR A 47 22.18 12.57 -6.00
N THR A 48 21.92 12.40 -7.31
CA THR A 48 20.87 13.17 -8.02
C THR A 48 19.51 12.52 -7.79
N VAL A 49 18.57 13.30 -7.24
CA VAL A 49 17.15 12.94 -7.20
C VAL A 49 16.46 13.62 -8.38
N TYR A 50 15.79 12.84 -9.22
CA TYR A 50 15.12 13.29 -10.44
C TYR A 50 13.61 13.20 -10.29
N CYS A 51 12.88 14.29 -10.56
CA CYS A 51 11.41 14.27 -10.54
C CYS A 51 10.79 13.64 -11.82
N GLN A 52 11.53 12.79 -12.54
CA GLN A 52 11.27 12.46 -13.95
C GLN A 52 10.48 11.15 -14.14
N HIS A 53 9.48 11.19 -15.02
CA HIS A 53 8.70 10.03 -15.43
C HIS A 53 9.44 9.19 -16.50
N GLU A 54 10.51 8.48 -16.11
CA GLU A 54 10.95 7.21 -16.74
C GLU A 54 12.06 6.49 -15.91
N HIS A 55 12.29 5.20 -16.13
CA HIS A 55 12.95 4.29 -15.16
C HIS A 55 14.43 3.95 -15.46
N SER A 56 15.32 3.91 -14.43
CA SER A 56 16.41 2.89 -14.18
C SER A 56 17.50 3.37 -13.15
N VAL A 57 18.56 2.57 -12.86
CA VAL A 57 19.28 2.57 -11.53
C VAL A 57 20.85 2.64 -11.50
N GLY A 58 21.44 3.66 -10.82
CA GLY A 58 22.74 3.71 -10.05
C GLY A 58 24.15 4.02 -10.72
N ALA A 59 25.23 4.60 -10.09
CA ALA A 59 25.42 5.01 -8.65
C ALA A 59 26.82 5.55 -8.01
N SER A 60 26.95 5.70 -6.63
CA SER A 60 27.80 6.54 -5.67
C SER A 60 28.78 5.80 -4.67
N CYS A 61 29.57 6.30 -3.66
CA CYS A 61 29.65 7.52 -2.75
C CYS A 61 31.06 8.26 -2.54
N HIS A 62 31.13 9.49 -1.94
CA HIS A 62 32.16 10.17 -1.03
C HIS A 62 33.62 10.73 -1.39
N ASN A 63 34.34 11.44 -0.47
CA ASN A 63 35.17 12.68 -0.73
C ASN A 63 36.69 12.68 -0.33
N TRP A 64 37.42 13.82 -0.24
CA TRP A 64 38.53 14.04 0.74
C TRP A 64 38.82 15.54 1.02
N GLU A 65 39.63 15.87 2.04
CA GLU A 65 39.48 17.08 2.88
C GLU A 65 40.81 17.79 3.27
N GLU A 66 40.76 19.08 3.65
CA GLU A 66 41.17 19.59 4.98
C GLU A 66 40.76 21.08 5.17
N ALA A 67 40.78 21.62 6.42
CA ALA A 67 40.04 22.84 6.81
C ALA A 67 40.83 23.80 7.75
N ALA A 68 40.35 25.06 7.96
CA ALA A 68 40.73 25.91 9.12
C ALA A 68 39.83 27.16 9.37
N THR A 69 39.00 27.11 10.43
CA THR A 69 38.53 28.17 11.36
C THR A 69 38.80 29.68 11.11
N THR A 70 37.77 30.53 11.25
CA THR A 70 37.52 31.41 12.44
C THR A 70 36.24 32.26 12.27
N ALA A 71 35.59 32.65 13.38
CA ALA A 71 34.30 33.37 13.38
C ALA A 71 34.42 34.89 13.63
N ALA A 72 33.49 35.67 13.05
CA ALA A 72 33.43 37.14 13.11
C ALA A 72 32.12 37.66 13.75
N PRO A 73 32.05 38.93 14.20
CA PRO A 73 30.86 39.48 14.89
C PRO A 73 29.72 39.84 13.93
N LEU A 74 28.46 39.74 14.40
CA LEU A 74 27.28 40.13 13.63
C LEU A 74 27.36 41.59 13.14
N LEU A 75 27.13 41.75 11.84
CA LEU A 75 26.66 42.98 11.21
C LEU A 75 25.16 42.84 10.89
N LEU A 76 24.52 43.94 10.52
CA LEU A 76 23.16 43.93 9.99
C LEU A 76 23.24 43.82 8.46
N PRO A 77 22.41 42.98 7.81
CA PRO A 77 22.40 42.86 6.35
C PRO A 77 21.88 44.17 5.76
N ASN A 78 22.76 44.87 5.04
CA ASN A 78 22.41 46.07 4.29
C ASN A 78 23.31 46.21 3.07
N ASP A 79 23.28 45.21 2.19
CA ASP A 79 23.83 45.31 0.84
C ASP A 79 22.98 46.26 -0.03
N GLY A 80 21.71 46.48 0.36
CA GLY A 80 20.75 47.33 -0.34
C GLY A 80 20.12 46.67 -1.57
N ALA A 81 20.31 45.36 -1.75
CA ALA A 81 19.85 44.64 -2.93
C ALA A 81 18.33 44.71 -3.09
N THR A 82 17.89 44.85 -4.33
CA THR A 82 16.51 45.12 -4.70
C THR A 82 16.11 44.24 -5.88
N TYR A 83 15.01 43.49 -5.76
CA TYR A 83 14.59 42.48 -6.72
C TYR A 83 13.12 42.68 -7.08
N ASN A 84 12.78 42.75 -8.37
CA ASN A 84 11.38 42.75 -8.83
C ASN A 84 10.98 41.33 -9.23
N VAL A 85 10.48 40.54 -8.28
CA VAL A 85 10.29 39.08 -8.38
C VAL A 85 8.87 38.68 -7.98
N PHE A 86 8.47 37.43 -8.18
CA PHE A 86 7.32 36.84 -7.50
C PHE A 86 7.74 36.45 -6.07
N PRO A 87 7.30 37.17 -5.02
CA PRO A 87 7.76 36.92 -3.66
C PRO A 87 6.96 35.78 -3.02
N PHE A 88 7.58 34.94 -2.19
CA PHE A 88 6.81 34.03 -1.33
C PHE A 88 5.82 34.83 -0.45
N PRO A 89 4.57 34.35 -0.23
CA PRO A 89 4.00 33.06 -0.62
C PRO A 89 3.29 33.04 -2.00
N VAL A 90 3.70 33.86 -2.97
CA VAL A 90 3.26 33.71 -4.37
C VAL A 90 4.00 32.52 -4.99
N GLU A 91 3.27 31.42 -5.18
CA GLU A 91 3.78 30.18 -5.79
C GLU A 91 4.29 30.38 -7.23
N SER A 92 3.54 31.07 -8.09
CA SER A 92 3.93 31.25 -9.51
C SER A 92 3.10 32.38 -10.16
N PRO A 93 3.33 32.75 -11.45
CA PRO A 93 2.69 33.90 -12.10
C PRO A 93 1.16 33.89 -12.17
N VAL A 94 0.52 32.72 -12.06
CA VAL A 94 -0.95 32.58 -12.00
C VAL A 94 -1.50 32.72 -10.57
N HIS A 95 -0.65 32.65 -9.55
CA HIS A 95 -1.02 32.71 -8.12
C HIS A 95 -0.90 34.12 -7.50
N GLY A 96 -0.30 35.08 -8.21
CA GLY A 96 -0.07 36.44 -7.70
C GLY A 96 0.78 37.30 -8.64
N ALA A 97 1.03 38.55 -8.25
CA ALA A 97 1.80 39.52 -9.03
C ALA A 97 3.25 39.64 -8.52
N ARG A 98 4.15 40.13 -9.40
CA ARG A 98 5.51 40.55 -9.01
C ARG A 98 5.47 41.70 -8.00
N ALA A 99 6.47 41.76 -7.13
CA ALA A 99 6.70 42.87 -6.20
C ALA A 99 8.19 43.26 -6.18
N LEU A 100 8.45 44.57 -5.97
CA LEU A 100 9.79 45.10 -5.77
C LEU A 100 10.20 44.97 -4.29
N LEU A 101 10.94 43.92 -3.97
CA LEU A 101 11.53 43.70 -2.65
C LEU A 101 12.80 44.54 -2.49
N VAL A 102 13.04 45.09 -1.30
CA VAL A 102 14.23 45.88 -0.96
C VAL A 102 14.85 45.31 0.32
N ASN A 103 16.13 44.93 0.23
CA ASN A 103 16.92 44.29 1.28
C ASN A 103 16.22 43.08 1.95
N PRO A 104 15.84 42.03 1.18
CA PRO A 104 15.04 40.90 1.67
C PRO A 104 15.83 39.87 2.50
N ALA A 105 17.16 39.96 2.59
CA ALA A 105 18.01 38.98 3.26
C ALA A 105 17.81 38.98 4.79
N ASP A 106 17.75 37.79 5.40
CA ASP A 106 17.65 37.67 6.85
C ASP A 106 18.98 38.01 7.57
N SER A 107 18.85 38.60 8.76
CA SER A 107 19.96 39.12 9.58
C SER A 107 20.73 38.10 10.41
N ILE A 108 20.23 36.86 10.50
CA ILE A 108 20.84 35.77 11.26
C ILE A 108 21.44 34.74 10.28
N ALA A 109 20.66 34.34 9.27
CA ALA A 109 21.03 33.39 8.22
C ALA A 109 21.99 33.99 7.18
N SER A 110 21.69 35.20 6.70
CA SER A 110 22.43 35.93 5.65
C SER A 110 22.98 37.29 6.13
N PRO A 111 23.79 37.33 7.22
CA PRO A 111 24.15 38.57 7.93
C PRO A 111 24.96 39.61 7.12
N PHE A 112 25.48 39.23 5.96
CA PHE A 112 26.23 40.10 5.04
C PHE A 112 25.44 40.47 3.76
N GLY A 113 24.17 40.05 3.67
CA GLY A 113 23.39 40.10 2.44
C GLY A 113 23.62 38.86 1.56
N TRP A 114 22.95 38.81 0.40
CA TRP A 114 22.99 37.63 -0.48
C TRP A 114 24.13 37.66 -1.51
N HIS A 115 24.98 38.69 -1.49
CA HIS A 115 26.06 38.89 -2.48
C HIS A 115 27.49 38.95 -1.89
N ASP A 116 27.65 38.68 -0.59
CA ASP A 116 28.93 38.33 0.07
C ASP A 116 29.26 36.84 -0.14
N THR A 117 30.54 36.48 -0.08
CA THR A 117 31.01 35.09 0.08
C THR A 117 32.10 34.88 1.12
N ASN A 118 32.61 35.94 1.77
CA ASN A 118 33.78 35.85 2.64
C ASN A 118 33.58 36.40 4.07
N GLY A 119 32.41 36.93 4.39
CA GLY A 119 32.09 37.48 5.70
C GLY A 119 32.70 38.86 5.96
N MET A 120 32.81 39.68 4.91
CA MET A 120 33.19 41.09 5.03
C MET A 120 32.03 42.02 4.67
N ALA A 121 32.12 43.27 5.12
CA ALA A 121 31.04 44.25 4.93
C ALA A 121 31.01 44.81 3.49
N GLY A 122 30.18 44.20 2.64
CA GLY A 122 29.87 44.65 1.29
C GLY A 122 29.83 43.49 0.29
N ALA A 123 29.07 43.63 -0.79
CA ALA A 123 28.96 42.60 -1.81
C ALA A 123 30.25 42.48 -2.65
N GLU A 124 30.74 41.26 -2.86
CA GLU A 124 31.75 40.97 -3.90
C GLU A 124 31.13 40.92 -5.29
N PHE A 125 29.91 40.39 -5.38
CA PHE A 125 29.24 40.14 -6.63
C PHE A 125 28.18 41.20 -6.91
N THR A 126 28.05 41.58 -8.17
CA THR A 126 26.94 42.42 -8.67
C THR A 126 26.02 41.62 -9.61
N ILE A 127 26.10 40.30 -9.51
CA ILE A 127 25.37 39.28 -10.28
C ILE A 127 24.67 38.32 -9.32
N THR A 128 23.84 37.40 -9.82
CA THR A 128 23.12 36.35 -9.06
C THR A 128 24.02 35.30 -8.39
N ARG A 129 24.93 35.74 -7.51
CA ARG A 129 25.85 34.92 -6.74
C ARG A 129 26.14 35.52 -5.37
N GLY A 130 26.23 34.67 -4.36
CA GLY A 130 26.82 34.96 -3.05
C GLY A 130 26.90 33.71 -2.18
N ASN A 131 26.68 33.85 -0.87
CA ASN A 131 27.04 32.80 0.09
C ASN A 131 26.20 31.53 -0.06
N ASN A 132 24.89 31.65 -0.30
CA ASN A 132 23.97 30.52 -0.21
C ASN A 132 23.75 29.84 -1.59
N VAL A 133 23.90 30.59 -2.68
CA VAL A 133 23.61 30.15 -4.05
C VAL A 133 24.42 30.94 -5.10
N HIS A 134 24.78 30.27 -6.20
CA HIS A 134 25.17 30.89 -7.46
C HIS A 134 24.15 30.43 -8.51
N ALA A 135 23.29 31.34 -8.95
CA ALA A 135 22.30 31.07 -9.99
C ALA A 135 22.80 31.58 -11.35
N PHE A 136 22.70 30.76 -12.38
CA PHE A 136 23.13 31.08 -13.75
C PHE A 136 22.26 30.36 -14.81
N PRO A 137 22.20 30.87 -16.04
CA PRO A 137 21.55 30.15 -17.14
C PRO A 137 22.43 29.02 -17.69
N ASP A 138 21.85 27.84 -17.94
CA ASP A 138 22.55 26.70 -18.57
C ASP A 138 21.75 26.06 -19.71
N THR A 139 21.27 26.90 -20.64
CA THR A 139 20.56 26.49 -21.87
C THR A 139 21.35 25.55 -22.82
N LEU A 140 22.54 25.07 -22.41
CA LEU A 140 23.44 24.21 -23.17
C LEU A 140 23.83 22.91 -22.44
N ASN A 141 23.36 22.66 -21.20
CA ASN A 141 23.71 21.48 -20.39
C ASN A 141 25.23 21.28 -20.27
N VAL A 142 25.93 22.31 -19.77
CA VAL A 142 27.37 22.23 -19.49
C VAL A 142 27.70 22.06 -18.01
N ASN A 143 26.70 22.15 -17.13
CA ASN A 143 26.77 22.12 -15.66
C ASN A 143 27.70 23.20 -15.04
N GLU A 144 28.09 24.24 -15.79
CA GLU A 144 29.02 25.28 -15.34
C GLU A 144 28.69 26.66 -15.93
N SER A 145 28.78 27.71 -15.10
CA SER A 145 28.57 29.09 -15.60
C SER A 145 29.56 29.43 -16.72
N ARG A 146 29.01 29.83 -17.87
CA ARG A 146 29.74 30.40 -19.01
C ARG A 146 29.81 31.93 -18.99
N GLY A 147 29.36 32.55 -17.89
CA GLY A 147 28.92 33.94 -17.89
C GLY A 147 27.51 34.07 -18.47
N GLY A 148 26.85 35.20 -18.17
CA GLY A 148 25.45 35.44 -18.53
C GLY A 148 24.53 35.55 -17.31
N GLU A 149 25.07 35.56 -16.10
CA GLU A 149 24.34 35.90 -14.90
C GLU A 149 23.79 37.34 -14.95
N PRO A 150 22.52 37.57 -14.60
CA PRO A 150 21.93 38.91 -14.56
C PRO A 150 22.70 39.80 -13.59
N SER A 151 22.94 41.06 -13.97
CA SER A 151 23.66 42.03 -13.12
C SER A 151 22.79 43.21 -12.69
N GLY A 152 22.59 43.34 -11.37
CA GLY A 152 22.01 44.54 -10.74
C GLY A 152 22.98 45.72 -10.62
N GLY A 153 24.22 45.57 -11.10
CA GLY A 153 25.28 46.57 -11.06
C GLY A 153 25.67 47.01 -9.64
N ASN A 154 26.35 48.17 -9.54
CA ASN A 154 26.85 48.73 -8.26
C ASN A 154 25.74 49.09 -7.24
N THR A 155 24.47 48.98 -7.60
CA THR A 155 23.31 49.26 -6.75
C THR A 155 22.45 48.02 -6.49
N LEU A 156 22.89 46.84 -6.96
CA LEU A 156 22.21 45.55 -6.77
C LEU A 156 20.70 45.62 -7.10
N PHE A 157 20.36 46.28 -8.21
CA PHE A 157 18.99 46.55 -8.63
C PHE A 157 18.58 45.62 -9.79
N PHE A 158 17.91 44.53 -9.46
CA PHE A 158 17.50 43.45 -10.37
C PHE A 158 16.02 43.63 -10.76
N ASP A 159 15.76 44.49 -11.74
CA ASP A 159 14.42 44.75 -12.30
C ASP A 159 14.43 44.56 -13.82
N PHE A 160 14.15 43.33 -14.24
CA PHE A 160 14.19 42.93 -15.66
C PHE A 160 12.80 42.89 -16.30
N PRO A 161 12.70 43.16 -17.63
CA PRO A 161 11.48 42.94 -18.40
C PRO A 161 11.00 41.49 -18.32
N PHE A 162 9.68 41.30 -18.37
CA PHE A 162 9.04 39.99 -18.36
C PHE A 162 7.61 40.11 -18.92
N SER A 163 7.17 39.12 -19.69
CA SER A 163 5.78 38.91 -20.07
C SER A 163 5.51 37.40 -20.21
N LEU A 164 4.29 36.97 -19.88
CA LEU A 164 3.83 35.59 -20.08
C LEU A 164 3.47 35.29 -21.55
N ASP A 165 3.41 36.31 -22.41
CA ASP A 165 3.14 36.16 -23.85
C ASP A 165 4.42 35.85 -24.67
N GLN A 166 5.58 35.80 -24.04
CA GLN A 166 6.90 35.61 -24.68
C GLN A 166 7.41 34.17 -24.44
N GLU A 167 8.27 33.66 -25.32
CA GLU A 167 8.93 32.37 -25.07
C GLU A 167 10.00 32.51 -23.96
N PRO A 168 10.30 31.45 -23.18
CA PRO A 168 11.22 31.52 -22.05
C PRO A 168 12.59 32.15 -22.34
N GLU A 169 13.14 31.91 -23.53
CA GLU A 169 14.43 32.47 -23.98
C GLU A 169 14.46 34.01 -24.03
N GLU A 170 13.30 34.67 -24.13
CA GLU A 170 13.20 36.13 -24.18
C GLU A 170 13.29 36.80 -22.80
N HIS A 171 13.11 36.06 -21.70
CA HIS A 171 13.07 36.59 -20.34
C HIS A 171 14.05 35.90 -19.36
N LEU A 172 15.10 35.26 -19.90
CA LEU A 172 16.14 34.55 -19.16
C LEU A 172 16.72 35.35 -17.98
N ASP A 173 17.01 36.65 -18.16
CA ASP A 173 17.54 37.52 -17.10
C ASP A 173 16.62 37.60 -15.86
N PHE A 174 15.30 37.62 -16.11
CA PHE A 174 14.29 37.62 -15.05
C PHE A 174 14.20 36.24 -14.38
N SER A 175 14.25 35.16 -15.15
CA SER A 175 14.19 33.79 -14.64
C SER A 175 15.36 33.44 -13.72
N THR A 176 16.61 33.72 -14.12
CA THR A 176 17.77 33.51 -13.26
C THR A 176 17.71 34.38 -11.99
N THR A 177 17.13 35.59 -12.09
CA THR A 177 16.88 36.46 -10.93
C THR A 177 15.83 35.87 -9.97
N GLN A 178 14.75 35.28 -10.50
CA GLN A 178 13.73 34.59 -9.71
C GLN A 178 14.33 33.38 -8.97
N LEU A 179 15.13 32.56 -9.66
CA LEU A 179 15.81 31.39 -9.08
C LEU A 179 16.74 31.77 -7.92
N PHE A 180 17.50 32.84 -8.10
CA PHE A 180 18.40 33.39 -7.09
C PHE A 180 17.64 33.88 -5.86
N TYR A 181 16.56 34.64 -6.05
CA TYR A 181 15.69 35.08 -4.95
C TYR A 181 15.11 33.88 -4.19
N ALA A 182 14.54 32.91 -4.91
CA ALA A 182 13.86 31.78 -4.30
C ALA A 182 14.81 30.90 -3.48
N ASN A 183 15.98 30.53 -4.03
CA ASN A 183 16.99 29.75 -3.30
C ASN A 183 17.47 30.44 -2.03
N ASN A 184 17.74 31.75 -2.07
CA ASN A 184 18.14 32.49 -0.87
C ASN A 184 17.00 32.61 0.17
N TYR A 185 15.75 32.77 -0.27
CA TYR A 185 14.60 32.79 0.64
C TYR A 185 14.41 31.43 1.34
N ILE A 186 14.52 30.31 0.60
CA ILE A 186 14.38 28.97 1.18
C ILE A 186 15.53 28.65 2.15
N HIS A 187 16.75 29.09 1.84
CA HIS A 187 17.88 29.08 2.78
C HIS A 187 17.54 29.84 4.07
N ASP A 188 17.19 31.13 3.97
CA ASP A 188 16.94 31.98 5.14
C ASP A 188 15.71 31.49 5.96
N PHE A 189 14.68 30.96 5.29
CA PHE A 189 13.53 30.30 5.91
C PHE A 189 13.93 29.03 6.67
N THR A 190 14.65 28.09 6.05
CA THR A 190 15.00 26.81 6.71
C THR A 190 16.10 26.94 7.76
N TYR A 191 16.96 27.95 7.65
CA TYR A 191 17.90 28.33 8.70
C TYR A 191 17.19 28.65 10.03
N ALA A 192 16.04 29.34 9.97
CA ALA A 192 15.26 29.67 11.17
C ALA A 192 14.69 28.44 11.89
N TYR A 193 14.46 27.33 11.18
CA TYR A 193 14.06 26.03 11.73
C TYR A 193 15.27 25.09 12.00
N GLY A 194 16.48 25.64 11.98
CA GLY A 194 17.71 24.92 12.34
C GLY A 194 18.23 23.99 11.25
N PHE A 195 18.06 24.32 9.97
CA PHE A 195 19.00 23.90 8.92
C PHE A 195 20.13 24.93 8.87
N ASP A 196 20.95 24.90 9.92
CA ASP A 196 22.08 25.81 10.11
C ASP A 196 23.40 25.22 9.60
N GLU A 197 24.50 25.92 9.85
CA GLU A 197 25.82 25.47 9.44
C GLU A 197 26.24 24.14 10.08
N ALA A 198 25.76 23.81 11.29
CA ALA A 198 26.09 22.55 11.97
C ALA A 198 25.20 21.38 11.51
N ALA A 199 23.98 21.67 11.05
CA ALA A 199 23.09 20.74 10.36
C ALA A 199 23.50 20.46 8.89
N GLY A 200 24.48 21.20 8.37
CA GLY A 200 24.99 21.06 7.00
C GLY A 200 24.05 21.65 5.96
N ASN A 201 23.70 22.92 6.13
CA ASN A 201 23.12 23.76 5.07
C ASN A 201 24.11 23.96 3.90
N PHE A 202 23.67 24.70 2.87
CA PHE A 202 24.46 24.95 1.66
C PHE A 202 25.05 26.37 1.69
N GLN A 203 26.31 26.52 2.10
CA GLN A 203 26.96 27.84 2.21
C GLN A 203 28.43 27.84 1.75
N GLN A 204 28.81 28.88 0.98
CA GLN A 204 30.19 29.11 0.57
C GLN A 204 31.11 29.39 1.78
N ASN A 205 30.58 29.98 2.84
CA ASN A 205 31.27 30.30 4.07
C ASN A 205 30.34 30.19 5.28
N ASN A 206 30.64 29.24 6.16
CA ASN A 206 29.85 28.93 7.36
C ASN A 206 30.18 29.87 8.55
N TYR A 207 30.90 30.97 8.31
CA TYR A 207 31.28 32.01 9.28
C TYR A 207 31.92 31.48 10.59
N GLY A 208 32.49 30.28 10.57
CA GLY A 208 33.05 29.57 11.73
C GLY A 208 32.01 29.01 12.72
N ARG A 209 30.73 28.88 12.33
CA ARG A 209 29.61 28.42 13.17
C ARG A 209 29.48 26.89 13.24
N GLY A 210 29.65 26.17 12.12
CA GLY A 210 29.51 24.71 12.05
C GLY A 210 29.84 24.11 10.67
N GLY A 211 29.70 22.78 10.57
CA GLY A 211 29.73 22.00 9.31
C GLY A 211 30.93 22.21 8.39
N ARG A 212 30.69 22.09 7.09
CA ARG A 212 31.68 22.17 6.02
C ARG A 212 31.14 23.04 4.89
N GLY A 213 31.45 24.33 4.94
CA GLY A 213 31.15 25.23 3.84
C GLY A 213 31.98 24.98 2.58
N ALA A 214 31.85 25.93 1.65
CA ALA A 214 32.20 25.80 0.23
C ALA A 214 31.21 24.93 -0.57
N ASP A 215 29.95 24.94 -0.15
CA ASP A 215 28.89 24.09 -0.69
C ASP A 215 27.56 24.81 -0.98
N TYR A 216 27.62 26.09 -1.34
CA TYR A 216 26.50 26.87 -1.89
C TYR A 216 25.77 26.11 -3.01
N VAL A 217 24.46 26.35 -3.19
CA VAL A 217 23.69 25.71 -4.28
C VAL A 217 24.12 26.27 -5.64
N SER A 218 24.45 25.39 -6.58
CA SER A 218 24.65 25.70 -7.99
C SER A 218 23.31 25.58 -8.71
N ALA A 219 22.64 26.71 -8.97
CA ALA A 219 21.26 26.74 -9.43
C ALA A 219 21.14 27.15 -10.91
N GLN A 220 20.71 26.22 -11.75
CA GLN A 220 20.68 26.38 -13.20
C GLN A 220 19.25 26.71 -13.66
N SER A 221 19.06 27.89 -14.26
CA SER A 221 17.78 28.31 -14.83
C SER A 221 17.68 27.98 -16.32
N GLN A 222 16.55 27.43 -16.76
CA GLN A 222 16.34 26.97 -18.14
C GLN A 222 17.45 26.01 -18.61
N ASP A 223 17.80 25.02 -17.77
CA ASP A 223 18.85 24.06 -18.14
C ASP A 223 18.44 23.22 -19.37
N GLY A 224 19.39 23.02 -20.28
CA GLY A 224 19.18 22.33 -21.56
C GLY A 224 19.20 20.79 -21.49
N GLY A 225 19.38 20.20 -20.31
CA GLY A 225 19.51 18.77 -20.09
C GLY A 225 18.19 18.00 -20.06
N GLY A 226 17.08 18.70 -19.80
CA GLY A 226 15.75 18.08 -19.77
C GLY A 226 14.63 19.04 -20.15
N THR A 227 13.40 18.51 -20.15
CA THR A 227 12.15 19.29 -20.17
C THR A 227 11.09 18.57 -19.34
N ASN A 228 9.99 19.26 -19.03
CA ASN A 228 8.87 18.76 -18.20
C ASN A 228 9.32 18.30 -16.80
N ASN A 229 10.35 18.94 -16.21
CA ASN A 229 10.94 18.50 -14.95
C ASN A 229 11.76 19.57 -14.24
N ALA A 230 12.28 19.19 -13.09
CA ALA A 230 13.44 19.78 -12.42
C ALA A 230 14.17 18.66 -11.65
N ASN A 231 15.34 18.94 -11.09
CA ASN A 231 16.05 18.00 -10.20
C ASN A 231 16.91 18.71 -9.16
N PHE A 232 17.35 17.94 -8.15
CA PHE A 232 18.37 18.38 -7.20
C PHE A 232 19.36 17.25 -6.85
N ALA A 233 20.65 17.49 -7.07
CA ALA A 233 21.73 16.65 -6.58
C ALA A 233 22.21 17.08 -5.20
N THR A 234 22.16 16.14 -4.23
CA THR A 234 22.54 16.39 -2.83
C THR A 234 23.78 15.58 -2.43
N PRO A 235 25.00 16.03 -2.77
CA PRO A 235 26.20 15.48 -2.15
C PRO A 235 26.32 15.91 -0.67
N PRO A 236 27.11 15.18 0.14
CA PRO A 236 27.30 15.49 1.57
C PRO A 236 27.90 16.88 1.85
N ASP A 237 27.73 17.34 3.09
CA ASP A 237 28.31 18.56 3.69
C ASP A 237 29.78 18.77 3.28
N GLY A 238 30.06 19.94 2.70
CA GLY A 238 31.34 20.27 2.06
C GLY A 238 31.41 19.99 0.56
N SER A 239 30.27 19.83 -0.12
CA SER A 239 30.16 19.76 -1.58
C SER A 239 28.83 20.38 -2.05
N SER A 240 28.89 21.31 -3.00
CA SER A 240 27.72 22.06 -3.50
C SER A 240 26.58 21.16 -3.96
N GLY A 241 25.37 21.46 -3.52
CA GLY A 241 24.16 20.97 -4.18
C GLY A 241 24.03 21.55 -5.59
N GLN A 242 23.41 20.81 -6.51
CA GLN A 242 23.13 21.28 -7.88
C GLN A 242 21.62 21.19 -8.11
N MET A 243 21.00 22.30 -8.49
CA MET A 243 19.57 22.39 -8.81
C MET A 243 19.43 22.68 -10.30
N GLN A 244 18.66 21.87 -11.03
CA GLN A 244 18.41 22.08 -12.46
C GLN A 244 16.93 22.36 -12.72
N MET A 245 16.60 23.57 -13.19
CA MET A 245 15.23 23.97 -13.52
C MET A 245 15.03 23.95 -15.04
N TYR A 246 14.16 23.08 -15.55
CA TYR A 246 13.92 22.93 -16.99
C TYR A 246 12.70 23.73 -17.50
N LEU A 247 12.61 23.80 -18.82
CA LEU A 247 11.40 24.25 -19.53
C LEU A 247 10.34 23.15 -19.59
N TRP A 248 9.08 23.52 -19.47
CA TRP A 248 7.92 22.64 -19.52
C TRP A 248 7.15 22.86 -20.82
N ASN A 249 6.97 21.80 -21.60
CA ASN A 249 6.28 21.85 -22.88
C ASN A 249 4.78 22.01 -22.65
N ARG A 250 4.12 22.91 -23.40
CA ARG A 250 2.66 23.07 -23.34
C ARG A 250 1.95 21.72 -23.54
N ASN A 251 1.12 21.32 -22.58
CA ASN A 251 0.26 20.15 -22.73
C ASN A 251 -0.77 20.41 -23.85
N ASN A 252 -0.61 19.70 -24.97
CA ASN A 252 -1.49 19.77 -26.15
C ASN A 252 -2.52 18.62 -26.17
N GLY A 253 -2.90 18.13 -24.99
CA GLY A 253 -3.87 17.07 -24.78
C GLY A 253 -5.22 17.31 -25.43
N LEU A 254 -5.82 16.23 -25.96
CA LEU A 254 -7.10 16.26 -26.68
C LEU A 254 -8.30 15.88 -25.81
N LEU A 255 -8.06 15.54 -24.54
CA LEU A 255 -9.09 15.26 -23.53
C LEU A 255 -9.10 16.40 -22.52
N ASN A 256 -10.21 17.13 -22.46
CA ASN A 256 -10.45 18.15 -21.45
C ASN A 256 -11.58 17.69 -20.51
N VAL A 257 -11.31 17.62 -19.21
CA VAL A 257 -12.28 17.20 -18.20
C VAL A 257 -12.95 18.43 -17.61
N THR A 258 -14.28 18.43 -17.53
CA THR A 258 -15.09 19.60 -17.19
C THR A 258 -15.87 19.47 -15.90
N GLU A 259 -16.21 18.25 -15.48
CA GLU A 259 -16.74 17.92 -14.14
C GLU A 259 -16.32 16.49 -13.78
N PRO A 260 -16.28 16.11 -12.48
CA PRO A 260 -16.39 16.99 -11.32
C PRO A 260 -15.12 17.85 -11.12
N SER A 261 -15.27 19.01 -10.48
CA SER A 261 -14.17 19.94 -10.16
C SER A 261 -12.86 19.30 -9.63
N ALA A 262 -12.92 18.19 -8.90
CA ALA A 262 -11.76 17.45 -8.38
C ALA A 262 -10.85 16.81 -9.45
N VAL A 263 -11.29 16.76 -10.71
CA VAL A 263 -10.52 16.23 -11.85
C VAL A 263 -10.55 17.15 -13.09
N VAL A 264 -10.89 18.42 -12.93
CA VAL A 264 -10.89 19.39 -14.05
C VAL A 264 -9.46 19.68 -14.53
N GLY A 265 -9.26 19.58 -15.85
CA GLY A 265 -7.97 19.84 -16.50
C GLY A 265 -7.86 19.29 -17.92
N VAL A 266 -6.77 19.63 -18.60
CA VAL A 266 -6.38 19.03 -19.89
C VAL A 266 -5.42 17.86 -19.64
N TYR A 267 -5.75 16.71 -20.20
CA TYR A 267 -5.08 15.43 -19.97
C TYR A 267 -4.22 15.05 -21.17
N GLU A 268 -3.02 14.51 -20.93
CA GLU A 268 -2.15 14.11 -22.04
C GLU A 268 -2.73 12.91 -22.79
N THR A 269 -2.81 13.00 -24.12
CA THR A 269 -3.42 11.98 -24.96
C THR A 269 -2.50 11.44 -26.04
N ARG A 270 -2.73 10.19 -26.45
CA ARG A 270 -2.31 9.66 -27.76
C ARG A 270 -3.55 9.41 -28.62
N THR A 271 -3.47 9.68 -29.92
CA THR A 271 -4.57 9.50 -30.88
C THR A 271 -4.65 8.08 -31.43
N ALA A 272 -5.83 7.71 -31.90
CA ALA A 272 -5.99 6.57 -32.81
C ALA A 272 -5.60 6.91 -34.27
N GLU A 273 -5.12 5.91 -35.01
CA GLU A 273 -5.04 5.92 -36.48
C GLU A 273 -6.39 5.58 -37.16
N PHE A 274 -7.45 5.41 -36.37
CA PHE A 274 -8.79 5.02 -36.78
C PHE A 274 -9.84 5.91 -36.09
N GLY A 275 -11.10 5.82 -36.52
CA GLY A 275 -12.18 6.67 -35.99
C GLY A 275 -12.20 8.07 -36.59
N ALA A 276 -12.95 8.98 -35.96
CA ALA A 276 -12.93 10.39 -36.34
C ALA A 276 -11.73 11.13 -35.72
N ALA A 277 -11.06 11.96 -36.52
CA ALA A 277 -10.06 12.89 -36.03
C ALA A 277 -10.70 13.95 -35.11
N ILE A 278 -10.14 14.12 -33.91
CA ILE A 278 -10.55 15.17 -32.97
C ILE A 278 -10.21 16.53 -33.57
N SER A 279 -11.13 17.49 -33.42
CA SER A 279 -11.07 18.83 -34.02
C SER A 279 -11.35 19.91 -32.99
N THR A 280 -11.39 21.18 -33.39
CA THR A 280 -11.88 22.29 -32.56
C THR A 280 -13.39 22.24 -32.28
N THR A 281 -14.14 21.31 -32.89
CA THR A 281 -15.52 21.00 -32.48
C THR A 281 -15.48 19.92 -31.40
N ALA A 282 -15.87 20.30 -30.18
CA ALA A 282 -15.90 19.41 -29.02
C ALA A 282 -16.92 18.27 -29.17
N VAL A 283 -16.51 17.06 -28.77
CA VAL A 283 -17.41 15.93 -28.48
C VAL A 283 -17.45 15.75 -26.97
N THR A 284 -18.56 16.13 -26.35
CA THR A 284 -18.72 16.18 -24.89
C THR A 284 -19.76 15.18 -24.41
N GLY A 285 -19.46 14.44 -23.34
CA GLY A 285 -20.37 13.45 -22.74
C GLY A 285 -19.95 13.01 -21.34
N GLU A 286 -20.85 12.32 -20.64
CA GLU A 286 -20.51 11.60 -19.40
C GLU A 286 -19.70 10.34 -19.71
N VAL A 287 -18.73 10.01 -18.85
CA VAL A 287 -17.87 8.83 -18.98
C VAL A 287 -18.45 7.62 -18.25
N THR A 288 -18.53 6.50 -18.96
CA THR A 288 -19.00 5.20 -18.43
C THR A 288 -17.98 4.11 -18.68
N ILE A 289 -17.76 3.27 -17.67
CA ILE A 289 -16.93 2.06 -17.80
C ILE A 289 -17.70 1.02 -18.61
N VAL A 290 -17.07 0.40 -19.61
CA VAL A 290 -17.76 -0.64 -20.41
C VAL A 290 -17.84 -1.98 -19.66
N ASP A 291 -18.89 -2.73 -19.95
CA ASP A 291 -19.09 -4.12 -19.48
C ASP A 291 -19.43 -5.01 -20.69
N ASP A 292 -18.53 -5.93 -21.04
CA ASP A 292 -18.74 -6.94 -22.10
C ASP A 292 -19.18 -8.32 -21.59
N ALA A 293 -19.44 -8.44 -20.29
CA ALA A 293 -19.85 -9.65 -19.57
C ALA A 293 -18.92 -10.87 -19.71
N SER A 294 -17.64 -10.66 -20.07
CA SER A 294 -16.59 -11.67 -19.97
C SER A 294 -15.95 -11.73 -18.57
N GLY A 295 -14.93 -12.58 -18.38
CA GLY A 295 -14.13 -12.59 -17.15
C GLY A 295 -13.27 -11.33 -16.93
N GLN A 296 -13.09 -10.51 -17.98
CA GLN A 296 -12.40 -9.21 -17.92
C GLN A 296 -13.31 -8.15 -18.56
N PRO A 297 -14.45 -7.81 -17.93
CA PRO A 297 -15.59 -7.14 -18.58
C PRO A 297 -15.25 -5.75 -19.13
N THR A 298 -14.29 -5.05 -18.51
CA THR A 298 -13.86 -3.70 -18.91
C THR A 298 -12.94 -3.68 -20.14
N PHE A 299 -12.56 -4.85 -20.67
CA PHE A 299 -11.74 -4.92 -21.88
C PHE A 299 -12.55 -4.65 -23.15
N GLY A 300 -13.88 -4.79 -23.14
CA GLY A 300 -14.72 -4.45 -24.29
C GLY A 300 -14.39 -5.21 -25.58
N CYS A 301 -13.89 -6.44 -25.47
CA CYS A 301 -13.49 -7.25 -26.61
C CYS A 301 -14.66 -8.02 -27.23
N ASN A 302 -15.68 -8.30 -26.42
CA ASN A 302 -16.98 -8.83 -26.80
C ASN A 302 -17.99 -7.66 -26.98
N PRO A 303 -19.22 -7.92 -27.48
CA PRO A 303 -20.25 -6.89 -27.54
C PRO A 303 -20.59 -6.33 -26.15
N ILE A 304 -20.55 -5.00 -26.00
CA ILE A 304 -20.86 -4.33 -24.74
C ILE A 304 -22.34 -4.54 -24.37
N GLN A 305 -22.61 -4.78 -23.09
CA GLN A 305 -23.94 -5.07 -22.54
C GLN A 305 -24.58 -3.85 -21.85
N ASN A 306 -23.79 -2.89 -21.35
CA ASN A 306 -24.30 -1.66 -20.74
C ASN A 306 -24.54 -0.53 -21.77
N ASP A 307 -25.49 0.36 -21.46
CA ASP A 307 -25.93 1.43 -22.38
C ASP A 307 -24.94 2.61 -22.39
N LEU A 308 -24.36 2.86 -23.56
CA LEU A 308 -23.41 3.96 -23.80
C LEU A 308 -24.04 5.09 -24.64
N THR A 309 -25.36 5.09 -24.87
CA THR A 309 -26.04 6.05 -25.77
C THR A 309 -25.76 7.50 -25.39
N GLY A 310 -24.93 8.19 -26.19
CA GLY A 310 -24.54 9.58 -25.95
C GLY A 310 -23.44 9.78 -24.90
N LYS A 311 -22.80 8.70 -24.44
CA LYS A 311 -21.72 8.68 -23.44
C LYS A 311 -20.36 8.47 -24.10
N ILE A 312 -19.29 8.72 -23.34
CA ILE A 312 -17.90 8.42 -23.72
C ILE A 312 -17.47 7.15 -22.99
N ALA A 313 -16.97 6.18 -23.74
CA ALA A 313 -16.62 4.86 -23.23
C ALA A 313 -15.21 4.84 -22.60
N LEU A 314 -15.07 4.36 -21.37
CA LEU A 314 -13.80 4.05 -20.73
C LEU A 314 -13.53 2.54 -20.85
N ILE A 315 -12.43 2.16 -21.50
CA ILE A 315 -12.11 0.77 -21.85
C ILE A 315 -10.64 0.46 -21.55
N ASP A 316 -10.34 -0.68 -20.94
CA ASP A 316 -8.97 -1.06 -20.59
C ASP A 316 -8.16 -1.64 -21.76
N ARG A 317 -6.87 -1.31 -21.85
CA ARG A 317 -5.90 -1.93 -22.78
C ARG A 317 -5.62 -3.37 -22.34
N GLY A 318 -5.91 -4.33 -23.21
CA GLY A 318 -5.76 -5.77 -22.95
C GLY A 318 -6.63 -6.62 -23.89
N GLY A 319 -6.36 -7.91 -24.02
CA GLY A 319 -7.20 -8.92 -24.71
C GLY A 319 -7.39 -8.80 -26.24
N CYS A 320 -7.50 -7.61 -26.82
CA CYS A 320 -7.85 -7.39 -28.23
C CYS A 320 -7.40 -6.02 -28.78
N PHE A 321 -7.43 -5.87 -30.10
CA PHE A 321 -7.07 -4.64 -30.80
C PHE A 321 -7.97 -3.45 -30.43
N PHE A 322 -7.39 -2.25 -30.31
CA PHE A 322 -8.09 -1.00 -29.98
C PHE A 322 -9.27 -0.68 -30.91
N SER A 323 -9.17 -1.02 -32.20
CA SER A 323 -10.25 -0.83 -33.17
C SER A 323 -11.44 -1.79 -32.96
N ILE A 324 -11.26 -2.92 -32.28
CA ILE A 324 -12.37 -3.80 -31.87
C ILE A 324 -13.09 -3.16 -30.67
N LYS A 325 -12.33 -2.71 -29.67
CA LYS A 325 -12.85 -2.01 -28.47
C LYS A 325 -13.73 -0.80 -28.86
N ALA A 326 -13.19 0.09 -29.70
CA ALA A 326 -13.90 1.29 -30.13
C ALA A 326 -15.12 0.96 -31.01
N PHE A 327 -15.06 -0.07 -31.85
CA PHE A 327 -16.21 -0.54 -32.62
C PHE A 327 -17.31 -1.11 -31.71
N ASN A 328 -16.97 -1.93 -30.72
CA ASN A 328 -17.94 -2.52 -29.79
C ASN A 328 -18.66 -1.43 -28.97
N ALA A 329 -17.91 -0.42 -28.49
CA ALA A 329 -18.49 0.74 -27.81
C ALA A 329 -19.39 1.59 -28.73
N GLU A 330 -19.00 1.81 -29.99
CA GLU A 330 -19.84 2.49 -30.99
C GLU A 330 -21.15 1.74 -31.26
N GLN A 331 -21.13 0.39 -31.30
CA GLN A 331 -22.36 -0.40 -31.47
C GLN A 331 -23.29 -0.32 -30.24
N ALA A 332 -22.75 -0.03 -29.05
CA ALA A 332 -23.53 0.23 -27.83
C ALA A 332 -23.91 1.72 -27.64
N GLY A 333 -23.67 2.57 -28.65
CA GLY A 333 -24.15 3.96 -28.69
C GLY A 333 -23.20 5.03 -28.18
N ALA A 334 -21.95 4.67 -27.85
CA ALA A 334 -20.93 5.64 -27.44
C ALA A 334 -20.67 6.70 -28.53
N ILE A 335 -20.37 7.93 -28.10
CA ILE A 335 -20.01 9.05 -29.00
C ILE A 335 -18.51 9.34 -29.03
N GLY A 336 -17.71 8.67 -28.21
CA GLY A 336 -16.26 8.78 -28.14
C GLY A 336 -15.68 7.71 -27.22
N VAL A 337 -14.36 7.50 -27.28
CA VAL A 337 -13.66 6.45 -26.52
C VAL A 337 -12.39 6.98 -25.85
N ILE A 338 -12.18 6.58 -24.60
CA ILE A 338 -10.94 6.70 -23.85
C ILE A 338 -10.43 5.28 -23.57
N ILE A 339 -9.27 4.95 -24.10
CA ILE A 339 -8.55 3.72 -23.77
C ILE A 339 -7.63 3.99 -22.58
N CYS A 340 -7.79 3.20 -21.52
CA CYS A 340 -6.89 3.20 -20.39
C CYS A 340 -5.63 2.40 -20.69
N ASN A 341 -4.48 3.02 -20.43
CA ASN A 341 -3.21 2.31 -20.43
C ASN A 341 -3.03 1.50 -19.14
N PHE A 342 -2.29 0.39 -19.21
CA PHE A 342 -1.94 -0.42 -18.03
C PHE A 342 -0.49 -0.24 -17.56
N ASP A 343 0.39 0.28 -18.42
CA ASP A 343 1.80 0.53 -18.07
C ASP A 343 2.03 2.01 -17.71
N GLY A 344 3.03 2.26 -16.85
CA GLY A 344 3.44 3.60 -16.40
C GLY A 344 4.49 4.28 -17.29
N GLY A 345 4.85 3.69 -18.43
CA GLY A 345 5.90 4.19 -19.34
C GLY A 345 5.35 4.89 -20.59
N ALA A 346 6.21 5.05 -21.61
CA ALA A 346 5.90 5.70 -22.89
C ALA A 346 4.72 5.07 -23.69
N PHE A 347 3.50 5.45 -23.33
CA PHE A 347 2.29 5.13 -24.08
C PHE A 347 2.30 5.76 -25.49
N SER A 348 1.89 4.96 -26.48
CA SER A 348 1.99 5.26 -27.91
C SER A 348 0.62 5.42 -28.58
N GLY A 349 0.60 5.91 -29.83
CA GLY A 349 -0.62 5.99 -30.65
C GLY A 349 -1.27 4.62 -30.89
N MET A 350 -2.60 4.59 -30.94
CA MET A 350 -3.34 3.34 -31.17
C MET A 350 -3.39 3.04 -32.66
N SER A 351 -2.64 2.03 -33.09
CA SER A 351 -2.53 1.67 -34.51
C SER A 351 -3.82 1.09 -35.10
N ALA A 352 -4.00 1.27 -36.41
CA ALA A 352 -5.17 0.80 -37.12
C ALA A 352 -5.18 -0.74 -37.29
N GLY A 353 -6.14 -1.40 -36.62
CA GLY A 353 -6.49 -2.79 -36.90
C GLY A 353 -7.30 -2.96 -38.19
N SER A 354 -7.78 -4.19 -38.44
CA SER A 354 -8.45 -4.60 -39.69
C SER A 354 -9.92 -4.14 -39.86
N ASN A 355 -10.36 -3.08 -39.17
CA ASN A 355 -11.74 -2.58 -39.20
C ASN A 355 -11.78 -1.09 -39.60
N ASP A 356 -12.40 -0.78 -40.74
CA ASP A 356 -12.38 0.52 -41.41
C ASP A 356 -13.63 1.39 -41.14
N ARG A 357 -14.47 1.01 -40.16
CA ARG A 357 -15.85 1.50 -40.03
C ARG A 357 -16.15 2.41 -38.86
N ILE A 358 -15.18 2.60 -37.97
CA ILE A 358 -15.36 3.40 -36.74
C ILE A 358 -15.50 4.88 -37.12
N THR A 359 -16.52 5.55 -36.59
CA THR A 359 -16.84 6.95 -36.88
C THR A 359 -16.72 7.87 -35.68
N ILE A 360 -16.61 7.34 -34.46
CA ILE A 360 -16.36 8.10 -33.24
C ILE A 360 -14.86 8.39 -33.01
N PRO A 361 -14.50 9.50 -32.32
CA PRO A 361 -13.13 9.77 -31.91
C PRO A 361 -12.64 8.81 -30.83
N SER A 362 -11.32 8.60 -30.76
CA SER A 362 -10.69 7.73 -29.75
C SER A 362 -9.33 8.29 -29.31
N VAL A 363 -9.14 8.36 -27.98
CA VAL A 363 -7.86 8.71 -27.33
C VAL A 363 -7.40 7.59 -26.40
N MET A 364 -6.11 7.55 -26.12
CA MET A 364 -5.52 6.83 -24.99
C MET A 364 -4.91 7.85 -24.03
N ILE A 365 -4.96 7.56 -22.72
CA ILE A 365 -4.35 8.36 -21.65
C ILE A 365 -3.45 7.49 -20.76
N GLN A 366 -2.63 8.11 -19.91
CA GLN A 366 -1.70 7.40 -19.01
C GLN A 366 -2.44 6.55 -17.95
N TYR A 367 -1.73 5.59 -17.34
CA TYR A 367 -2.28 4.75 -16.27
C TYR A 367 -2.71 5.57 -15.04
N SER A 368 -1.86 6.50 -14.59
CA SER A 368 -2.12 7.44 -13.50
C SER A 368 -3.42 8.23 -13.68
N ASP A 369 -3.58 8.84 -14.87
CA ASP A 369 -4.79 9.55 -15.26
C ASP A 369 -6.02 8.64 -15.30
N CYS A 370 -5.85 7.38 -15.72
CA CYS A 370 -6.95 6.43 -15.75
C CYS A 370 -7.40 5.96 -14.37
N VAL A 371 -6.50 5.73 -13.41
CA VAL A 371 -6.86 5.47 -12.01
C VAL A 371 -7.66 6.66 -11.46
N ARG A 372 -7.16 7.89 -11.67
CA ARG A 372 -7.77 9.14 -11.23
C ARG A 372 -9.16 9.37 -11.83
N LEU A 373 -9.35 9.18 -13.14
CA LEU A 373 -10.65 9.40 -13.80
C LEU A 373 -11.64 8.26 -13.55
N ARG A 374 -11.19 7.00 -13.43
CA ARG A 374 -12.05 5.85 -13.15
C ARG A 374 -12.82 5.98 -11.84
N ALA A 375 -12.26 6.65 -10.83
CA ALA A 375 -12.95 6.92 -9.56
C ALA A 375 -14.26 7.72 -9.71
N PHE A 376 -14.41 8.48 -10.80
CA PHE A 376 -15.56 9.36 -11.09
C PHE A 376 -16.40 8.91 -12.31
N ALA A 377 -15.97 7.87 -13.04
CA ALA A 377 -16.77 7.27 -14.11
C ALA A 377 -18.09 6.72 -13.54
N ASP A 378 -19.18 6.86 -14.31
CA ASP A 378 -20.57 6.59 -13.88
C ASP A 378 -21.02 7.34 -12.60
N ARG A 379 -20.29 8.40 -12.23
CA ARG A 379 -20.52 9.25 -11.06
C ARG A 379 -20.47 10.76 -11.42
N GLY A 380 -20.83 11.11 -12.66
CA GLY A 380 -20.85 12.50 -13.12
C GLY A 380 -19.53 13.04 -13.70
N LEU A 381 -18.58 12.18 -14.06
CA LEU A 381 -17.41 12.58 -14.86
C LEU A 381 -17.85 13.03 -16.26
N ILE A 382 -17.76 14.33 -16.56
CA ILE A 382 -18.09 14.93 -17.86
C ILE A 382 -16.81 15.41 -18.54
N VAL A 383 -16.56 14.88 -19.74
CA VAL A 383 -15.33 15.14 -20.50
C VAL A 383 -15.63 15.58 -21.92
N SER A 384 -14.66 16.25 -22.53
CA SER A 384 -14.74 16.87 -23.86
C SER A 384 -13.51 16.50 -24.69
N LEU A 385 -13.72 15.74 -25.75
CA LEU A 385 -12.69 15.47 -26.76
C LEU A 385 -12.62 16.64 -27.75
N VAL A 386 -11.56 17.44 -27.69
CA VAL A 386 -11.41 18.70 -28.46
C VAL A 386 -9.94 19.08 -28.63
N GLN A 387 -9.60 19.75 -29.74
CA GLN A 387 -8.28 20.38 -29.91
C GLN A 387 -8.17 21.66 -29.07
N PRO A 388 -7.13 21.85 -28.24
CA PRO A 388 -6.92 23.07 -27.46
C PRO A 388 -6.65 24.29 -28.34
N GLN A 389 -6.85 25.51 -27.80
CA GLN A 389 -6.45 26.75 -28.45
C GLN A 389 -4.97 27.06 -28.15
N THR A 390 -4.21 27.40 -29.19
CA THR A 390 -2.74 27.56 -29.13
C THR A 390 -2.34 29.04 -29.09
N ASP A 391 -2.85 29.77 -28.09
CA ASP A 391 -2.47 31.16 -27.81
C ASP A 391 -1.43 31.23 -26.67
N GLY A 392 -0.39 32.08 -26.80
CA GLY A 392 0.74 32.19 -25.86
C GLY A 392 1.94 31.29 -26.24
N PRO A 393 2.97 31.18 -25.38
CA PRO A 393 4.24 30.51 -25.70
C PRO A 393 4.14 28.98 -25.81
N SER A 394 5.09 28.39 -26.51
CA SER A 394 5.23 26.95 -26.75
C SER A 394 5.71 26.18 -25.51
N GLN A 395 6.51 26.83 -24.66
CA GLN A 395 7.02 26.31 -23.40
C GLN A 395 6.77 27.29 -22.25
N VAL A 396 6.70 26.76 -21.03
CA VAL A 396 6.59 27.48 -19.77
C VAL A 396 7.90 27.29 -18.99
N ASP A 397 8.39 28.34 -18.34
CA ASP A 397 9.63 28.26 -17.57
C ASP A 397 9.38 27.76 -16.14
N GLY A 398 9.86 26.55 -15.83
CA GLY A 398 9.75 25.97 -14.49
C GLY A 398 10.46 26.79 -13.41
N THR A 399 11.46 27.60 -13.79
CA THR A 399 12.17 28.54 -12.91
C THR A 399 11.25 29.59 -12.27
N LEU A 400 10.07 29.82 -12.84
CA LEU A 400 9.09 30.80 -12.33
C LEU A 400 8.06 30.19 -11.37
N ASP A 401 8.11 28.87 -11.14
CA ASP A 401 7.32 28.19 -10.13
C ASP A 401 8.14 28.03 -8.84
N ASN A 402 7.92 28.94 -7.90
CA ASN A 402 8.55 28.91 -6.58
C ASN A 402 8.19 27.63 -5.79
N GLY A 403 7.06 26.97 -6.11
CA GLY A 403 6.69 25.69 -5.53
C GLY A 403 7.62 24.57 -5.99
N ILE A 404 7.97 24.53 -7.29
CA ILE A 404 8.97 23.58 -7.81
C ILE A 404 10.36 23.91 -7.23
N VAL A 405 10.79 25.18 -7.21
CA VAL A 405 12.09 25.55 -6.59
C VAL A 405 12.17 25.15 -5.11
N ALA A 406 11.07 25.25 -4.37
CA ALA A 406 10.98 24.79 -2.98
C ALA A 406 10.96 23.25 -2.85
N HIS A 407 10.36 22.53 -3.82
CA HIS A 407 10.45 21.07 -3.91
C HIS A 407 11.91 20.62 -4.11
N GLU A 408 12.61 21.16 -5.11
CA GLU A 408 14.01 20.79 -5.39
C GLU A 408 14.93 21.03 -4.18
N TYR A 409 14.82 22.22 -3.56
CA TYR A 409 15.61 22.53 -2.35
C TYR A 409 15.23 21.60 -1.17
N GLY A 410 14.00 21.09 -1.14
CA GLY A 410 13.51 20.09 -0.20
C GLY A 410 14.25 18.75 -0.25
N HIS A 411 14.74 18.32 -1.42
CA HIS A 411 15.63 17.16 -1.53
C HIS A 411 16.99 17.45 -0.88
N GLY A 412 17.50 18.67 -1.07
CA GLY A 412 18.71 19.16 -0.41
C GLY A 412 18.62 19.13 1.12
N ILE A 413 17.51 19.65 1.66
CA ILE A 413 17.23 19.64 3.10
C ILE A 413 17.10 18.20 3.63
N SER A 414 16.21 17.41 3.03
CA SER A 414 15.87 16.07 3.55
C SER A 414 17.05 15.10 3.51
N ASN A 415 17.87 15.13 2.46
CA ASN A 415 19.08 14.29 2.37
C ASN A 415 20.22 14.78 3.27
N ARG A 416 20.41 16.10 3.48
CA ARG A 416 21.43 16.59 4.42
C ARG A 416 21.05 16.30 5.89
N LEU A 417 19.77 16.37 6.24
CA LEU A 417 19.31 16.11 7.61
C LEU A 417 19.23 14.61 7.94
N THR A 418 18.69 13.77 7.04
CA THR A 418 18.44 12.34 7.31
C THR A 418 19.73 11.54 7.44
N GLY A 419 19.96 10.90 8.58
CA GLY A 419 21.22 10.22 8.87
C GLY A 419 22.41 11.17 9.14
N GLY A 420 22.19 12.49 9.03
CA GLY A 420 23.13 13.55 9.32
C GLY A 420 24.02 13.99 8.14
N PRO A 421 24.54 15.23 8.18
CA PRO A 421 25.09 15.95 7.02
C PRO A 421 26.24 15.27 6.26
N SER A 422 26.96 14.36 6.91
CA SER A 422 28.06 13.59 6.29
C SER A 422 27.60 12.38 5.45
N GLN A 423 26.30 12.09 5.40
CA GLN A 423 25.74 10.89 4.78
C GLN A 423 24.43 11.17 4.00
N ALA A 424 24.50 12.06 3.01
CA ALA A 424 23.41 12.44 2.11
C ALA A 424 22.97 11.34 1.10
N GLY A 425 22.81 10.11 1.57
CA GLY A 425 22.40 8.93 0.80
C GLY A 425 21.59 7.98 1.66
N CYS A 426 20.65 8.54 2.43
CA CYS A 426 19.86 7.85 3.46
C CYS A 426 18.35 7.83 3.16
N LEU A 427 17.98 8.17 1.92
CA LEU A 427 16.61 8.22 1.40
C LEU A 427 16.53 7.47 0.07
N ILE A 428 17.04 6.23 0.10
CA ILE A 428 17.25 5.36 -1.06
C ILE A 428 16.55 4.00 -0.93
N ASN A 429 15.89 3.76 0.21
CA ASN A 429 15.11 2.56 0.48
C ASN A 429 13.74 2.62 -0.21
N ASP A 430 13.08 1.46 -0.27
CA ASP A 430 11.82 1.29 -1.00
C ASP A 430 10.66 2.12 -0.43
N GLU A 431 10.69 2.42 0.87
CA GLU A 431 9.75 3.29 1.61
C GLU A 431 10.19 4.77 1.73
N GLN A 432 11.23 5.22 1.00
CA GLN A 432 11.81 6.53 1.25
C GLN A 432 10.82 7.70 1.02
N MET A 433 10.82 8.65 1.95
CA MET A 433 9.84 9.75 2.06
C MET A 433 10.33 11.09 1.45
N GLY A 434 11.45 11.08 0.71
CA GLY A 434 12.16 12.23 0.14
C GLY A 434 11.24 13.23 -0.57
N GLU A 435 10.56 12.73 -1.60
CA GLU A 435 9.53 13.44 -2.38
C GLU A 435 8.49 14.15 -1.51
N GLY A 436 8.12 13.54 -0.38
CA GLY A 436 7.06 14.04 0.49
C GLY A 436 7.48 15.15 1.44
N TRP A 437 8.76 15.21 1.83
CA TRP A 437 9.28 16.43 2.47
C TRP A 437 9.44 17.55 1.45
N SER A 438 9.83 17.24 0.22
CA SER A 438 9.95 18.22 -0.87
C SER A 438 8.61 18.88 -1.21
N ASP A 439 7.54 18.11 -1.42
CA ASP A 439 6.20 18.67 -1.61
C ASP A 439 5.70 19.43 -0.36
N PHE A 440 6.03 18.98 0.85
CA PHE A 440 5.74 19.74 2.07
C PHE A 440 6.40 21.13 2.06
N PHE A 441 7.65 21.27 1.61
CA PHE A 441 8.31 22.59 1.47
C PHE A 441 7.64 23.48 0.41
N SER A 442 7.21 22.90 -0.71
CA SER A 442 6.40 23.62 -1.71
C SER A 442 5.12 24.21 -1.08
N LEU A 443 4.40 23.42 -0.29
CA LEU A 443 3.16 23.85 0.37
C LEU A 443 3.38 24.91 1.46
N VAL A 444 4.28 24.67 2.43
CA VAL A 444 4.42 25.55 3.61
C VAL A 444 5.07 26.89 3.32
N THR A 445 5.80 27.02 2.20
CA THR A 445 6.36 28.31 1.74
C THR A 445 5.36 29.14 0.93
N THR A 446 4.33 28.51 0.35
CA THR A 446 3.35 29.14 -0.56
C THR A 446 1.92 29.19 0.00
N VAL A 447 1.76 28.85 1.28
CA VAL A 447 0.52 29.00 2.06
C VAL A 447 0.20 30.47 2.33
N LYS A 448 -1.07 30.84 2.24
CA LYS A 448 -1.53 32.23 2.44
C LYS A 448 -2.37 32.39 3.72
N PRO A 449 -2.39 33.57 4.37
CA PRO A 449 -3.18 33.79 5.60
C PRO A 449 -4.69 33.58 5.44
N GLU A 450 -5.20 33.61 4.20
CA GLU A 450 -6.60 33.32 3.84
C GLU A 450 -6.86 31.87 3.41
N ASP A 451 -5.86 30.99 3.35
CA ASP A 451 -6.04 29.57 3.08
C ASP A 451 -6.68 28.83 4.28
N VAL A 452 -7.26 27.66 4.01
CA VAL A 452 -7.81 26.73 5.02
C VAL A 452 -7.48 25.29 4.62
N GLY A 453 -7.31 24.38 5.58
CA GLY A 453 -6.81 23.02 5.30
C GLY A 453 -7.67 22.16 4.38
N THR A 454 -8.96 22.47 4.24
CA THR A 454 -9.86 21.77 3.29
C THR A 454 -9.66 22.22 1.84
N LYS A 455 -8.93 23.31 1.57
CA LYS A 455 -8.63 23.80 0.22
C LYS A 455 -7.69 22.82 -0.48
N ALA A 456 -8.06 22.40 -1.69
CA ALA A 456 -7.18 21.66 -2.58
C ALA A 456 -5.95 22.51 -2.98
N ARG A 457 -4.75 21.95 -2.82
CA ARG A 457 -3.49 22.50 -3.35
C ARG A 457 -2.86 21.49 -4.31
N GLY A 458 -2.74 21.83 -5.59
CA GLY A 458 -1.92 21.08 -6.54
C GLY A 458 -0.43 21.42 -6.40
N ILE A 459 0.42 20.74 -7.17
CA ILE A 459 1.86 21.03 -7.31
C ILE A 459 2.20 21.26 -8.77
N GLY A 460 2.91 22.35 -9.09
CA GLY A 460 3.36 22.65 -10.45
C GLY A 460 2.22 22.95 -11.43
N THR A 461 1.09 23.50 -10.95
CA THR A 461 -0.09 23.82 -11.78
C THR A 461 0.26 24.80 -12.91
N PHE A 462 1.15 25.76 -12.65
CA PHE A 462 1.65 26.71 -13.66
C PHE A 462 2.53 26.04 -14.71
N ALA A 463 3.47 25.18 -14.29
CA ALA A 463 4.33 24.43 -15.20
C ALA A 463 3.52 23.49 -16.13
N GLN A 464 2.38 22.97 -15.64
CA GLN A 464 1.40 22.22 -16.43
C GLN A 464 0.40 23.09 -17.22
N ASN A 465 0.49 24.42 -17.13
CA ASN A 465 -0.45 25.38 -17.74
C ASN A 465 -1.93 25.13 -17.36
N GLN A 466 -2.18 24.82 -16.08
CA GLN A 466 -3.50 24.58 -15.47
C GLN A 466 -4.00 25.83 -14.71
N ASP A 467 -5.22 25.75 -14.15
CA ASP A 467 -5.70 26.75 -13.18
C ASP A 467 -4.96 26.59 -11.84
N PRO A 468 -4.71 27.68 -11.09
CA PRO A 468 -4.20 27.65 -9.70
C PRO A 468 -4.83 26.61 -8.75
N ASN A 469 -6.08 26.21 -8.98
CA ASN A 469 -6.83 25.28 -8.12
C ASN A 469 -6.95 23.87 -8.71
N SER A 470 -6.33 23.59 -9.87
CA SER A 470 -6.21 22.24 -10.43
C SER A 470 -5.20 21.38 -9.66
N ASN A 471 -5.21 20.06 -9.89
CA ASN A 471 -4.43 19.10 -9.09
C ASN A 471 -2.90 19.16 -9.36
N GLY A 472 -2.46 19.74 -10.47
CA GLY A 472 -1.05 19.77 -10.84
C GLY A 472 -0.54 18.40 -11.30
N ILE A 473 0.64 17.99 -10.80
CA ILE A 473 1.35 16.77 -11.22
C ILE A 473 1.13 15.53 -10.34
N ARG A 474 0.40 15.63 -9.22
CA ARG A 474 0.15 14.53 -8.26
C ARG A 474 -1.21 13.86 -8.50
N ARG A 475 -1.37 12.59 -8.08
CA ARG A 475 -2.63 11.82 -8.23
C ARG A 475 -3.82 12.55 -7.61
N PHE A 476 -3.62 13.14 -6.43
CA PHE A 476 -4.60 13.93 -5.70
C PHE A 476 -3.98 15.27 -5.23
N PRO A 477 -4.75 16.36 -5.14
CA PRO A 477 -4.28 17.61 -4.57
C PRO A 477 -4.28 17.52 -3.04
N TYR A 478 -3.35 18.19 -2.37
CA TYR A 478 -3.25 18.14 -0.92
C TYR A 478 -4.39 18.90 -0.24
N SER A 479 -5.10 18.21 0.67
CA SER A 479 -6.23 18.72 1.46
C SER A 479 -6.48 17.78 2.64
N ILE A 480 -6.92 18.33 3.78
CA ILE A 480 -7.35 17.54 4.94
C ILE A 480 -8.71 16.85 4.73
N SER A 481 -9.41 17.18 3.63
CA SER A 481 -10.67 16.52 3.27
C SER A 481 -10.40 15.19 2.57
N GLN A 482 -10.84 14.09 3.20
CA GLN A 482 -10.77 12.75 2.60
C GLN A 482 -11.68 12.59 1.36
N GLU A 483 -12.58 13.53 1.08
CA GLU A 483 -13.33 13.60 -0.19
C GLU A 483 -12.48 14.16 -1.34
N VAL A 484 -11.42 14.91 -1.03
CA VAL A 484 -10.52 15.59 -1.99
C VAL A 484 -9.23 14.81 -2.19
N ASN A 485 -8.65 14.34 -1.08
CA ASN A 485 -7.52 13.42 -1.06
C ASN A 485 -7.84 12.26 -0.11
N PRO A 486 -8.25 11.09 -0.62
CA PRO A 486 -8.62 9.94 0.20
C PRO A 486 -7.42 9.17 0.75
N GLN A 487 -6.18 9.52 0.38
CA GLN A 487 -5.03 8.62 0.49
C GLN A 487 -4.70 8.23 1.95
N THR A 488 -4.28 6.97 2.11
CA THR A 488 -3.83 6.36 3.38
C THR A 488 -2.57 5.50 3.16
N LEU A 489 -2.03 4.88 4.21
CA LEU A 489 -0.74 4.15 4.16
C LEU A 489 -0.71 3.04 3.10
N LEU A 490 -1.80 2.28 2.88
CA LEU A 490 -1.82 1.19 1.90
C LEU A 490 -1.74 1.66 0.42
N ASP A 491 -1.95 2.95 0.11
CA ASP A 491 -1.75 3.49 -1.24
C ASP A 491 -0.28 3.47 -1.72
N ILE A 492 0.66 3.07 -0.84
CA ILE A 492 2.05 2.77 -1.21
C ILE A 492 2.24 1.34 -1.75
N VAL A 493 1.36 0.39 -1.42
CA VAL A 493 1.49 -1.01 -1.86
C VAL A 493 1.34 -1.07 -3.39
N ALA A 494 2.27 -1.76 -4.04
CA ALA A 494 2.39 -1.83 -5.51
C ALA A 494 2.49 -0.47 -6.25
N THR A 495 2.73 0.63 -5.52
CA THR A 495 2.76 2.00 -6.07
C THR A 495 4.11 2.33 -6.71
N THR A 496 4.11 3.23 -7.70
CA THR A 496 5.34 3.66 -8.38
C THR A 496 6.17 4.61 -7.49
N SER A 497 7.36 4.15 -7.11
CA SER A 497 8.35 4.91 -6.34
C SER A 497 9.19 5.84 -7.23
N PRO A 498 9.65 7.01 -6.73
CA PRO A 498 9.41 7.54 -5.38
C PRO A 498 8.17 8.41 -5.26
N HIS A 499 7.74 9.06 -6.35
CA HIS A 499 6.68 10.07 -6.36
C HIS A 499 5.38 9.60 -5.71
N GLY A 500 4.95 8.37 -5.99
CA GLY A 500 3.71 7.82 -5.45
C GLY A 500 3.72 7.68 -3.92
N LEU A 501 4.89 7.48 -3.29
CA LEU A 501 5.02 7.45 -1.83
C LEU A 501 5.00 8.85 -1.24
N GLY A 502 5.71 9.79 -1.87
CA GLY A 502 5.80 11.18 -1.42
C GLY A 502 4.43 11.85 -1.23
N GLU A 503 3.46 11.49 -2.08
CA GLU A 503 2.07 11.95 -1.96
C GLU A 503 1.40 11.54 -0.64
N ILE A 504 1.50 10.26 -0.24
CA ILE A 504 0.92 9.80 1.03
C ILE A 504 1.61 10.55 2.17
N TRP A 505 2.95 10.60 2.17
CA TRP A 505 3.71 11.24 3.23
C TRP A 505 3.40 12.74 3.39
N THR A 506 3.39 13.50 2.28
CA THR A 506 2.98 14.92 2.29
C THR A 506 1.57 15.08 2.82
N THR A 507 0.65 14.19 2.44
CA THR A 507 -0.74 14.25 2.89
C THR A 507 -0.84 14.12 4.42
N VAL A 508 -0.04 13.26 5.06
CA VAL A 508 0.04 13.21 6.54
C VAL A 508 0.65 14.48 7.13
N LEU A 509 1.71 15.03 6.51
CA LEU A 509 2.36 16.25 6.99
C LEU A 509 1.49 17.52 6.79
N TRP A 510 0.64 17.55 5.77
CA TRP A 510 -0.32 18.64 5.52
C TRP A 510 -1.51 18.56 6.48
N ASP A 511 -2.00 17.34 6.77
CA ASP A 511 -2.92 17.08 7.86
C ASP A 511 -2.34 17.53 9.21
N LEU A 512 -1.04 17.29 9.48
CA LEU A 512 -0.35 17.75 10.69
C LEU A 512 -0.27 19.29 10.74
N TYR A 513 0.15 19.91 9.65
CA TYR A 513 0.30 21.35 9.52
C TYR A 513 -1.01 22.08 9.86
N TRP A 514 -2.12 21.69 9.25
CA TRP A 514 -3.41 22.35 9.49
C TRP A 514 -3.98 22.06 10.87
N THR A 515 -3.81 20.84 11.40
CA THR A 515 -4.27 20.54 12.77
C THR A 515 -3.49 21.33 13.82
N MET A 516 -2.19 21.58 13.60
CA MET A 516 -1.39 22.51 14.43
C MET A 516 -1.86 23.96 14.28
N VAL A 517 -2.15 24.43 13.06
CA VAL A 517 -2.69 25.77 12.79
C VAL A 517 -4.06 25.99 13.44
N GLU A 518 -4.93 24.98 13.46
CA GLU A 518 -6.23 25.06 14.14
C GLU A 518 -6.09 25.16 15.67
N GLN A 519 -5.12 24.45 16.25
CA GLN A 519 -4.85 24.45 17.69
C GLN A 519 -4.12 25.71 18.19
N TYR A 520 -3.16 26.24 17.42
CA TYR A 520 -2.25 27.33 17.86
C TYR A 520 -2.38 28.63 17.07
N GLY A 521 -3.20 28.65 16.00
CA GLY A 521 -3.37 29.80 15.10
C GLY A 521 -2.30 29.86 14.00
N PHE A 522 -2.62 30.57 12.92
CA PHE A 522 -1.68 30.89 11.83
C PHE A 522 -0.93 32.19 12.13
N ASP A 523 0.40 32.19 12.00
CA ASP A 523 1.24 33.38 12.06
C ASP A 523 1.76 33.73 10.65
N PRO A 524 1.48 34.93 10.10
CA PRO A 524 1.93 35.32 8.77
C PRO A 524 3.44 35.56 8.65
N ASP A 525 4.20 35.59 9.75
CA ASP A 525 5.67 35.57 9.69
C ASP A 525 6.17 34.13 9.55
N LEU A 526 6.42 33.70 8.31
CA LEU A 526 6.85 32.32 8.01
C LEU A 526 8.28 32.02 8.50
N ILE A 527 9.08 33.01 8.92
CA ILE A 527 10.49 32.82 9.33
C ILE A 527 10.65 33.01 10.84
N ASN A 528 10.07 34.07 11.43
CA ASN A 528 10.23 34.43 12.84
C ASN A 528 8.95 34.24 13.68
N GLY A 529 7.86 33.80 13.06
CA GLY A 529 6.55 33.59 13.69
C GLY A 529 6.52 32.43 14.68
N LYS A 530 5.41 32.33 15.42
CA LYS A 530 5.21 31.34 16.49
C LYS A 530 3.82 30.69 16.48
N GLY A 531 3.19 30.66 15.31
CA GLY A 531 1.92 29.96 15.09
C GLY A 531 2.11 28.44 14.96
N GLY A 532 0.99 27.73 14.83
CA GLY A 532 0.96 26.30 14.57
C GLY A 532 1.63 25.91 13.26
N ASN A 533 1.64 26.82 12.28
CA ASN A 533 2.39 26.68 11.04
C ASN A 533 3.92 26.60 11.28
N ASN A 534 4.47 27.52 12.07
CA ASN A 534 5.89 27.50 12.42
C ASN A 534 6.23 26.25 13.26
N LEU A 535 5.36 25.89 14.22
CA LEU A 535 5.52 24.70 15.05
C LEU A 535 5.53 23.40 14.23
N ALA A 536 4.62 23.26 13.26
CA ALA A 536 4.58 22.09 12.38
C ALA A 536 5.86 21.96 11.54
N VAL A 537 6.36 23.06 10.96
CA VAL A 537 7.63 23.06 10.21
C VAL A 537 8.80 22.68 11.13
N GLN A 538 8.89 23.25 12.35
CA GLN A 538 9.94 22.88 13.31
C GLN A 538 9.93 21.38 13.65
N LEU A 539 8.75 20.79 13.88
CA LEU A 539 8.61 19.38 14.20
C LEU A 539 8.98 18.45 13.05
N VAL A 540 8.68 18.84 11.80
CA VAL A 540 9.10 18.09 10.60
C VAL A 540 10.62 18.21 10.39
N MET A 541 11.18 19.40 10.57
CA MET A 541 12.63 19.67 10.46
C MET A 541 13.45 18.88 11.49
N ASP A 542 13.01 18.84 12.74
CA ASP A 542 13.68 18.06 13.79
C ASP A 542 13.36 16.57 13.69
N GLY A 543 12.20 16.18 13.12
CA GLY A 543 11.92 14.80 12.73
C GLY A 543 12.98 14.25 11.77
N MET A 544 13.29 14.99 10.69
CA MET A 544 14.35 14.60 9.75
C MET A 544 15.75 14.51 10.39
N LYS A 545 16.03 15.30 11.43
CA LYS A 545 17.28 15.22 12.22
C LYS A 545 17.33 14.03 13.19
N LEU A 546 16.18 13.50 13.60
CA LEU A 546 16.04 12.45 14.62
C LEU A 546 15.74 11.05 14.07
N GLN A 547 15.33 10.94 12.81
CA GLN A 547 15.08 9.66 12.15
C GLN A 547 16.38 8.94 11.77
N ALA A 548 16.28 7.62 11.58
CA ALA A 548 17.41 6.80 11.15
C ALA A 548 17.76 7.05 9.67
N CYS A 549 18.91 6.51 9.25
CA CYS A 549 19.21 6.36 7.82
C CYS A 549 18.32 5.24 7.24
N ASN A 550 17.81 5.42 6.02
CA ASN A 550 16.80 4.57 5.38
C ASN A 550 15.52 4.35 6.24
N PRO A 551 14.84 5.43 6.67
CA PRO A 551 13.63 5.33 7.48
C PRO A 551 12.43 4.87 6.65
N GLY A 552 11.51 4.16 7.30
CA GLY A 552 10.15 3.93 6.79
C GLY A 552 9.14 4.94 7.32
N PHE A 553 7.88 4.82 6.90
CA PHE A 553 6.82 5.78 7.23
C PHE A 553 6.54 5.90 8.74
N LEU A 554 6.62 4.78 9.48
CA LEU A 554 6.45 4.75 10.92
C LEU A 554 7.71 5.25 11.66
N ASP A 555 8.91 5.10 11.08
CA ASP A 555 10.13 5.73 11.62
C ASP A 555 10.05 7.25 11.55
N GLY A 556 9.55 7.79 10.43
CA GLY A 556 9.33 9.22 10.22
C GLY A 556 8.30 9.79 11.22
N ARG A 557 7.17 9.10 11.40
CA ARG A 557 6.17 9.42 12.44
C ARG A 557 6.82 9.46 13.82
N ASP A 558 7.53 8.39 14.18
CA ASP A 558 8.14 8.25 15.51
C ASP A 558 9.27 9.27 15.73
N ALA A 559 9.93 9.75 14.67
CA ALA A 559 10.89 10.84 14.75
C ALA A 559 10.22 12.21 15.00
N ILE A 560 9.09 12.51 14.35
CA ILE A 560 8.28 13.71 14.62
C ILE A 560 7.72 13.68 16.06
N LEU A 561 7.30 12.51 16.55
CA LEU A 561 6.90 12.33 17.95
C LEU A 561 8.08 12.55 18.92
N LYS A 562 9.30 12.11 18.58
CA LYS A 562 10.51 12.39 19.37
C LYS A 562 10.88 13.89 19.35
N ALA A 563 10.68 14.58 18.23
CA ALA A 563 10.89 16.03 18.12
C ALA A 563 9.95 16.80 19.07
N ASP A 564 8.68 16.40 19.16
CA ASP A 564 7.72 17.02 20.08
C ASP A 564 8.05 16.74 21.57
N ILE A 565 8.58 15.57 21.88
CA ILE A 565 9.11 15.27 23.23
C ILE A 565 10.32 16.17 23.55
N ALA A 566 11.23 16.37 22.59
CA ALA A 566 12.44 17.18 22.78
C ALA A 566 12.15 18.68 22.89
N ASN A 567 11.22 19.20 22.07
CA ASN A 567 10.98 20.64 21.93
C ASN A 567 9.85 21.16 22.83
N ASN A 568 8.81 20.35 23.07
CA ASN A 568 7.55 20.78 23.73
C ASN A 568 7.20 19.92 24.95
N GLU A 569 8.15 19.16 25.51
CA GLU A 569 7.93 18.20 26.60
C GLU A 569 6.85 17.12 26.30
N GLY A 570 6.52 16.91 25.01
CA GLY A 570 5.47 15.99 24.58
C GLY A 570 4.05 16.57 24.61
N ALA A 571 3.90 17.89 24.59
CA ALA A 571 2.59 18.55 24.65
C ALA A 571 1.64 18.22 23.47
N ASN A 572 2.17 17.83 22.30
CA ASN A 572 1.35 17.61 21.10
C ASN A 572 1.18 16.14 20.71
N GLN A 573 1.76 15.19 21.47
CA GLN A 573 1.75 13.76 21.15
C GLN A 573 0.40 13.25 20.67
N CYS A 574 -0.68 13.60 21.36
CA CYS A 574 -2.02 13.11 21.03
C CYS A 574 -2.62 13.70 19.74
N LEU A 575 -2.33 14.97 19.45
CA LEU A 575 -2.72 15.63 18.20
C LEU A 575 -1.95 15.01 17.02
N ILE A 576 -0.66 14.72 17.21
CA ILE A 576 0.17 14.01 16.22
C ILE A 576 -0.37 12.58 16.00
N TRP A 577 -0.63 11.82 17.06
CA TRP A 577 -1.18 10.46 16.95
C TRP A 577 -2.56 10.41 16.28
N GLU A 578 -3.43 11.39 16.53
CA GLU A 578 -4.74 11.50 15.87
C GLU A 578 -4.60 11.79 14.36
N VAL A 579 -3.71 12.72 13.98
CA VAL A 579 -3.39 13.01 12.58
C VAL A 579 -2.85 11.80 11.84
N PHE A 580 -1.85 11.12 12.40
CA PHE A 580 -1.22 9.97 11.75
C PHE A 580 -2.19 8.78 11.68
N ALA A 581 -3.01 8.56 12.71
CA ALA A 581 -4.07 7.54 12.70
C ALA A 581 -5.14 7.80 11.63
N ARG A 582 -5.52 9.07 11.36
CA ARG A 582 -6.49 9.41 10.30
C ARG A 582 -6.06 8.95 8.91
N ARG A 583 -4.75 8.80 8.68
CA ARG A 583 -4.14 8.37 7.41
C ARG A 583 -3.62 6.93 7.43
N GLY A 584 -3.94 6.15 8.46
CA GLY A 584 -3.55 4.74 8.55
C GLY A 584 -2.18 4.47 9.20
N LEU A 585 -1.49 5.50 9.70
CA LEU A 585 -0.21 5.41 10.42
C LEU A 585 -0.42 5.41 11.95
N GLY A 586 -1.54 4.84 12.42
CA GLY A 586 -1.95 4.80 13.82
C GLY A 586 -1.14 3.86 14.71
N TRP A 587 -1.59 3.72 15.96
CA TRP A 587 -0.95 2.92 17.00
C TRP A 587 -0.95 1.41 16.70
N ASP A 588 -1.91 0.95 15.91
CA ASP A 588 -2.09 -0.44 15.46
C ASP A 588 -1.58 -0.70 14.03
N ALA A 589 -0.86 0.26 13.45
CA ALA A 589 -0.17 0.13 12.17
C ALA A 589 1.14 -0.67 12.32
N LEU A 590 1.55 -1.34 11.25
CA LEU A 590 2.76 -2.15 11.20
C LEU A 590 3.53 -1.90 9.90
N GLN A 591 4.84 -1.82 10.02
CA GLN A 591 5.87 -1.75 8.98
C GLN A 591 6.89 -2.85 9.33
N ARG A 592 7.33 -3.70 8.41
CA ARG A 592 8.25 -4.81 8.73
C ARG A 592 9.65 -4.58 8.18
N ASP A 593 9.79 -4.25 6.90
CA ASP A 593 11.07 -3.87 6.29
C ASP A 593 10.95 -2.58 5.46
N ASN A 594 11.70 -1.56 5.86
CA ASN A 594 11.80 -0.25 5.20
C ASN A 594 12.24 -0.34 3.72
N ASN A 595 12.70 -1.51 3.27
CA ASN A 595 13.10 -1.82 1.90
C ASN A 595 12.02 -2.63 1.12
N ASN A 596 10.80 -2.73 1.65
CA ASN A 596 9.68 -3.42 1.03
C ASN A 596 8.34 -2.72 1.39
N ARG A 597 7.99 -1.64 0.67
CA ARG A 597 6.79 -0.84 0.99
C ARG A 597 5.48 -1.63 1.01
N ASN A 598 5.48 -2.80 0.38
CA ASN A 598 4.31 -3.65 0.30
C ASN A 598 3.94 -4.26 1.67
N ASP A 599 4.89 -4.60 2.57
CA ASP A 599 4.59 -5.34 3.81
C ASP A 599 3.94 -4.54 4.96
N ASN A 600 3.54 -3.31 4.66
CA ASN A 600 2.81 -2.45 5.58
C ASN A 600 1.38 -2.93 5.82
N LYS A 601 0.88 -2.65 7.03
CA LYS A 601 -0.51 -2.83 7.41
C LYS A 601 -0.99 -1.61 8.18
N GLU A 602 -2.11 -1.05 7.74
CA GLU A 602 -2.72 0.13 8.33
C GLU A 602 -3.18 -0.06 9.78
N GLY A 603 -3.18 1.05 10.51
CA GLY A 603 -3.82 1.21 11.80
C GLY A 603 -4.50 2.56 11.91
N PHE A 604 -5.72 2.58 12.43
CA PHE A 604 -6.55 3.79 12.56
C PHE A 604 -6.83 4.17 14.01
N LEU A 605 -6.23 3.47 14.98
CA LEU A 605 -6.34 3.82 16.39
C LEU A 605 -5.33 4.90 16.76
N THR A 606 -5.80 5.98 17.41
CA THR A 606 -4.89 6.88 18.14
C THR A 606 -4.30 6.18 19.37
N ARG A 607 -3.19 6.68 19.89
CA ARG A 607 -2.49 6.10 21.04
C ARG A 607 -3.43 6.01 22.27
N PRO A 608 -3.51 4.86 22.97
CA PRO A 608 -4.58 4.62 23.95
C PRO A 608 -4.74 5.65 25.07
N ASP A 609 -3.66 6.27 25.54
CA ASP A 609 -3.65 7.26 26.63
C ASP A 609 -4.10 8.68 26.24
N CYS A 610 -4.32 8.91 24.94
CA CYS A 610 -4.89 10.15 24.41
C CYS A 610 -6.41 10.22 24.57
N ILE A 611 -7.08 9.07 24.64
CA ILE A 611 -8.51 9.00 24.99
C ILE A 611 -8.61 8.99 26.52
N LYS A 612 -8.92 10.17 27.09
CA LYS A 612 -8.91 10.49 28.54
C LYS A 612 -10.08 9.84 29.30
N GLU A 613 -10.12 8.52 29.30
CA GLU A 613 -11.19 7.71 29.87
C GLU A 613 -10.64 6.57 30.75
N LEU A 614 -11.52 5.97 31.57
CA LEU A 614 -11.23 4.73 32.27
C LEU A 614 -11.52 3.56 31.32
N LYS A 615 -10.49 2.77 30.97
CA LYS A 615 -10.61 1.67 30.00
C LYS A 615 -10.55 0.31 30.67
N ILE A 616 -11.15 -0.69 30.02
CA ILE A 616 -11.01 -2.11 30.32
C ILE A 616 -10.82 -2.90 29.03
N GLU A 617 -9.79 -3.74 29.00
CA GLU A 617 -9.51 -4.72 27.96
C GLU A 617 -9.70 -6.13 28.50
N LYS A 618 -10.05 -7.08 27.62
CA LYS A 618 -10.25 -8.48 27.96
C LYS A 618 -9.63 -9.40 26.92
N GLN A 619 -8.83 -10.34 27.40
CA GLN A 619 -8.27 -11.45 26.64
C GLN A 619 -8.73 -12.76 27.29
N MET A 620 -8.94 -13.79 26.46
CA MET A 620 -9.26 -15.16 26.88
C MET A 620 -8.32 -16.11 26.13
N THR A 621 -8.14 -17.34 26.61
CA THR A 621 -7.46 -18.39 25.83
C THR A 621 -8.19 -18.60 24.50
N ASP A 622 -7.50 -18.66 23.37
CA ASP A 622 -8.16 -18.62 22.06
C ASP A 622 -8.90 -19.92 21.71
N GLU A 623 -8.37 -21.06 22.11
CA GLU A 623 -8.91 -22.41 21.88
C GLU A 623 -8.68 -23.35 23.08
N VAL A 624 -9.62 -24.25 23.38
CA VAL A 624 -9.51 -25.30 24.43
C VAL A 624 -10.30 -26.56 24.05
N GLN A 625 -10.03 -27.71 24.68
CA GLN A 625 -10.92 -28.87 24.61
C GLN A 625 -12.08 -28.76 25.62
N ALA A 626 -13.15 -29.52 25.41
CA ALA A 626 -14.27 -29.58 26.35
C ALA A 626 -13.83 -30.19 27.69
N GLY A 627 -14.06 -29.47 28.78
CA GLY A 627 -13.62 -29.82 30.14
C GLY A 627 -12.32 -29.14 30.61
N ASP A 628 -11.58 -28.45 29.73
CA ASP A 628 -10.35 -27.72 30.10
C ASP A 628 -10.58 -26.36 30.77
N THR A 629 -9.51 -25.75 31.27
CA THR A 629 -9.54 -24.41 31.87
C THR A 629 -9.23 -23.29 30.89
N VAL A 630 -10.19 -22.38 30.68
CA VAL A 630 -9.95 -21.09 30.02
C VAL A 630 -9.28 -20.12 31.00
N THR A 631 -8.22 -19.45 30.57
CA THR A 631 -7.65 -18.32 31.32
C THR A 631 -8.22 -17.01 30.80
N VAL A 632 -8.71 -16.15 31.70
CA VAL A 632 -9.22 -14.82 31.39
C VAL A 632 -8.26 -13.78 31.98
N THR A 633 -7.82 -12.84 31.15
CA THR A 633 -7.03 -11.67 31.57
C THR A 633 -7.86 -10.42 31.35
N LEU A 634 -8.01 -9.61 32.39
CA LEU A 634 -8.55 -8.25 32.34
C LEU A 634 -7.42 -7.25 32.59
N LEU A 635 -7.38 -6.19 31.80
CA LEU A 635 -6.48 -5.05 32.00
C LEU A 635 -7.32 -3.78 32.11
N VAL A 636 -7.30 -3.14 33.28
CA VAL A 636 -7.98 -1.87 33.53
C VAL A 636 -6.93 -0.76 33.55
N ILE A 637 -7.17 0.35 32.84
CA ILE A 637 -6.22 1.46 32.73
C ILE A 637 -6.95 2.78 32.94
N ASN A 638 -6.44 3.65 33.81
CA ASN A 638 -6.99 4.98 33.99
C ASN A 638 -6.19 6.01 33.18
N HIS A 639 -6.70 6.40 32.00
CA HIS A 639 -6.08 7.45 31.19
C HIS A 639 -6.61 8.86 31.50
N LYS A 640 -7.54 9.01 32.44
CA LYS A 640 -8.02 10.31 32.91
C LYS A 640 -6.91 10.99 33.71
N ASP A 641 -6.79 12.31 33.59
CA ASP A 641 -5.77 13.14 34.29
C ASP A 641 -6.03 13.29 35.81
N THR A 642 -6.89 12.44 36.37
CA THR A 642 -7.28 12.40 37.79
C THR A 642 -7.42 10.95 38.24
N PRO A 643 -7.10 10.61 39.51
CA PRO A 643 -7.42 9.29 40.08
C PRO A 643 -8.93 8.98 39.99
N VAL A 644 -9.26 7.70 39.83
CA VAL A 644 -10.62 7.17 39.97
C VAL A 644 -10.71 6.29 41.20
N SER A 645 -11.84 6.31 41.92
CA SER A 645 -11.97 5.69 43.24
C SER A 645 -13.06 4.63 43.30
N LYS A 646 -12.86 3.64 44.18
CA LYS A 646 -13.77 2.50 44.45
C LYS A 646 -14.19 1.78 43.17
N LEU A 647 -13.20 1.38 42.36
CA LEU A 647 -13.48 0.69 41.12
C LEU A 647 -14.10 -0.68 41.44
N ASN A 648 -15.21 -0.99 40.79
CA ASN A 648 -15.88 -2.28 40.82
C ASN A 648 -15.75 -2.88 39.41
N ILE A 649 -14.93 -3.92 39.27
CA ILE A 649 -14.76 -4.66 38.01
C ILE A 649 -15.65 -5.91 38.11
N GLN A 650 -16.50 -6.15 37.12
CA GLN A 650 -17.37 -7.33 37.07
C GLN A 650 -17.30 -7.98 35.68
N ASP A 651 -16.99 -9.27 35.63
CA ASP A 651 -17.00 -10.06 34.40
C ASP A 651 -18.01 -11.20 34.52
N SER A 652 -18.97 -11.23 33.60
CA SER A 652 -20.02 -12.24 33.57
C SER A 652 -19.42 -13.62 33.24
N ILE A 653 -19.87 -14.69 33.90
CA ILE A 653 -19.39 -16.04 33.61
C ILE A 653 -20.13 -16.57 32.36
N PRO A 654 -19.45 -16.94 31.26
CA PRO A 654 -20.10 -17.51 30.07
C PRO A 654 -20.90 -18.78 30.40
N ALA A 655 -22.09 -18.93 29.79
CA ALA A 655 -22.93 -20.10 29.98
C ALA A 655 -22.23 -21.36 29.44
N GLY A 656 -22.15 -22.43 30.25
CA GLY A 656 -21.28 -23.60 29.95
C GLY A 656 -19.86 -23.49 30.53
N THR A 657 -19.57 -22.46 31.33
CA THR A 657 -18.37 -22.39 32.16
C THR A 657 -18.72 -22.19 33.63
N ARG A 658 -17.75 -22.44 34.51
CA ARG A 658 -17.82 -22.09 35.95
C ARG A 658 -16.49 -21.50 36.41
N PHE A 659 -16.52 -20.67 37.45
CA PHE A 659 -15.29 -20.18 38.07
C PHE A 659 -14.43 -21.34 38.61
N SER A 660 -13.11 -21.25 38.44
CA SER A 660 -12.14 -22.26 38.86
C SER A 660 -11.23 -21.72 39.97
N LYS A 661 -10.52 -20.61 39.72
CA LYS A 661 -9.63 -19.93 40.68
C LYS A 661 -9.18 -18.56 40.16
N PHE A 662 -8.75 -17.68 41.05
CA PHE A 662 -7.90 -16.54 40.69
C PHE A 662 -6.47 -17.02 40.40
N ILE A 663 -5.77 -16.35 39.47
CA ILE A 663 -4.37 -16.61 39.12
C ILE A 663 -3.47 -15.52 39.71
N ASN A 664 -3.85 -14.25 39.55
CA ASN A 664 -3.27 -13.15 40.31
C ASN A 664 -4.38 -12.21 40.84
N THR A 665 -4.12 -11.64 42.01
CA THR A 665 -4.83 -10.51 42.61
C THR A 665 -3.78 -9.68 43.33
N PRO A 666 -3.58 -8.40 42.99
CA PRO A 666 -2.67 -7.52 43.74
C PRO A 666 -3.16 -7.34 45.18
N GLU A 667 -2.25 -7.11 46.13
CA GLU A 667 -2.58 -7.01 47.57
C GLU A 667 -3.60 -5.90 47.92
N THR A 668 -3.80 -4.94 47.02
CA THR A 668 -4.74 -3.81 47.12
C THR A 668 -6.15 -4.12 46.58
N VAL A 669 -6.38 -5.33 46.07
CA VAL A 669 -7.64 -5.74 45.42
C VAL A 669 -8.35 -6.82 46.24
N THR A 670 -9.61 -6.60 46.59
CA THR A 670 -10.48 -7.63 47.17
C THR A 670 -11.36 -8.24 46.10
N SER A 671 -11.21 -9.55 45.83
CA SER A 671 -12.01 -10.27 44.83
C SER A 671 -13.06 -11.20 45.47
N SER A 672 -14.14 -11.44 44.73
CA SER A 672 -15.14 -12.47 45.07
C SER A 672 -15.80 -13.05 43.83
N ASP A 673 -16.07 -14.35 43.85
CA ASP A 673 -16.89 -15.03 42.87
C ASP A 673 -18.37 -15.05 43.28
N ASN A 674 -19.25 -14.87 42.31
CA ASN A 674 -20.68 -15.12 42.40
C ASN A 674 -21.06 -16.12 41.30
N SER A 675 -22.16 -16.84 41.43
CA SER A 675 -22.56 -17.90 40.47
C SER A 675 -22.88 -17.39 39.05
N SER A 676 -22.88 -16.09 38.83
CA SER A 676 -23.14 -15.41 37.56
C SER A 676 -22.01 -14.52 37.05
N TYR A 677 -21.07 -14.09 37.91
CA TYR A 677 -19.98 -13.17 37.56
C TYR A 677 -18.81 -13.29 38.54
N VAL A 678 -17.61 -12.96 38.08
CA VAL A 678 -16.44 -12.71 38.91
C VAL A 678 -16.35 -11.21 39.18
N SER A 679 -15.99 -10.81 40.40
CA SER A 679 -15.93 -9.40 40.80
C SER A 679 -14.65 -9.05 41.56
N PHE A 680 -14.20 -7.80 41.38
CA PHE A 680 -13.02 -7.23 42.02
C PHE A 680 -13.32 -5.79 42.47
N GLU A 681 -13.12 -5.51 43.75
CA GLU A 681 -13.19 -4.16 44.32
C GLU A 681 -11.76 -3.60 44.54
N VAL A 682 -11.54 -2.36 44.12
CA VAL A 682 -10.25 -1.67 44.14
C VAL A 682 -10.42 -0.29 44.76
N GLY A 683 -9.58 0.08 45.74
CA GLY A 683 -9.75 1.33 46.49
C GLY A 683 -9.61 2.60 45.65
N GLU A 684 -8.55 2.68 44.84
CA GLU A 684 -8.19 3.82 43.99
C GLU A 684 -7.27 3.33 42.86
N LEU A 685 -7.33 3.96 41.69
CA LEU A 685 -6.38 3.78 40.58
C LEU A 685 -5.94 5.17 40.13
N LEU A 686 -4.64 5.48 40.20
CA LEU A 686 -4.12 6.81 39.93
C LEU A 686 -4.17 7.13 38.42
N SER A 687 -3.99 8.40 38.07
CA SER A 687 -3.84 8.83 36.66
C SER A 687 -2.62 8.15 36.04
N GLY A 688 -2.82 7.41 34.95
CA GLY A 688 -1.77 6.67 34.23
C GLY A 688 -1.49 5.26 34.76
N ASP A 689 -2.03 4.86 35.91
CA ASP A 689 -1.85 3.51 36.44
C ASP A 689 -2.70 2.47 35.69
N SER A 690 -2.22 1.22 35.69
CA SER A 690 -2.92 0.06 35.14
C SER A 690 -2.99 -1.10 36.14
N LEU A 691 -4.03 -1.93 36.00
CA LEU A 691 -4.35 -3.04 36.87
C LEU A 691 -4.63 -4.30 36.05
N ARG A 692 -3.75 -5.30 36.15
CA ARG A 692 -3.89 -6.59 35.46
C ARG A 692 -4.41 -7.68 36.39
N LEU A 693 -5.60 -8.20 36.08
CA LEU A 693 -6.32 -9.22 36.84
C LEU A 693 -6.47 -10.48 36.00
N VAL A 694 -6.12 -11.65 36.53
CA VAL A 694 -6.16 -12.92 35.80
C VAL A 694 -6.83 -13.98 36.65
N TYR A 695 -7.78 -14.70 36.05
CA TYR A 695 -8.48 -15.81 36.67
C TYR A 695 -8.71 -16.94 35.66
N GLN A 696 -9.15 -18.10 36.15
CA GLN A 696 -9.51 -19.23 35.32
C GLN A 696 -10.98 -19.61 35.48
N LEU A 697 -11.58 -19.93 34.35
CA LEU A 697 -12.85 -20.65 34.22
C LEU A 697 -12.54 -22.13 33.92
N LEU A 698 -13.50 -22.99 34.21
CA LEU A 698 -13.48 -24.41 33.85
C LEU A 698 -14.71 -24.70 32.99
N THR A 699 -14.50 -25.23 31.79
CA THR A 699 -15.58 -25.45 30.81
C THR A 699 -16.43 -26.67 31.19
N ASP A 700 -17.57 -26.81 30.53
CA ASP A 700 -18.41 -28.01 30.56
C ASP A 700 -17.77 -29.11 29.70
N ALA A 701 -17.65 -30.32 30.25
CA ALA A 701 -16.99 -31.44 29.57
C ALA A 701 -17.88 -32.08 28.49
N GLU A 702 -19.19 -31.85 28.56
CA GLU A 702 -20.17 -32.38 27.60
C GLU A 702 -20.50 -31.36 26.47
N LYS A 703 -19.67 -30.32 26.30
CA LYS A 703 -19.87 -29.23 25.33
C LYS A 703 -18.62 -28.92 24.50
N SER A 704 -18.47 -29.65 23.39
CA SER A 704 -17.54 -29.33 22.30
C SER A 704 -18.28 -28.82 21.06
N SER A 705 -17.57 -28.20 20.12
CA SER A 705 -18.09 -27.95 18.76
C SER A 705 -18.40 -29.27 18.03
N VAL A 706 -19.25 -29.21 17.01
CA VAL A 706 -19.67 -30.39 16.23
C VAL A 706 -19.23 -30.23 14.78
N SER A 707 -18.30 -31.06 14.34
CA SER A 707 -17.83 -31.09 12.95
C SER A 707 -18.95 -31.54 12.00
N ILE A 708 -19.17 -30.79 10.92
CA ILE A 708 -20.17 -31.02 9.86
C ILE A 708 -19.47 -31.58 8.61
N PHE A 709 -18.30 -31.02 8.29
CA PHE A 709 -17.36 -31.50 7.27
C PHE A 709 -15.95 -31.32 7.82
N MET A 710 -15.08 -32.30 7.60
CA MET A 710 -13.66 -32.24 7.98
C MET A 710 -12.80 -32.83 6.88
N ASP A 711 -11.67 -32.19 6.59
CA ASP A 711 -10.57 -32.77 5.85
C ASP A 711 -9.22 -32.37 6.44
N ASP A 712 -8.48 -33.37 6.90
CA ASP A 712 -7.16 -33.30 7.53
C ASP A 712 -6.02 -33.64 6.56
N MET A 713 -6.33 -33.79 5.26
CA MET A 713 -5.40 -34.00 4.14
C MET A 713 -4.53 -35.27 4.19
N GLU A 714 -4.57 -36.06 5.27
CA GLU A 714 -3.97 -37.40 5.37
C GLU A 714 -4.71 -38.48 4.53
N GLY A 715 -5.74 -38.09 3.78
CA GLY A 715 -6.61 -38.95 2.97
C GLY A 715 -6.21 -39.06 1.50
N ASP A 716 -7.22 -39.12 0.63
CA ASP A 716 -7.09 -38.95 -0.82
C ASP A 716 -7.81 -37.67 -1.28
N ASP A 717 -7.66 -37.31 -2.56
CA ASP A 717 -8.23 -36.10 -3.16
C ASP A 717 -9.74 -36.18 -3.42
N SER A 718 -10.42 -37.26 -3.01
CA SER A 718 -11.80 -37.58 -3.40
C SER A 718 -12.88 -36.58 -2.97
N LYS A 719 -12.55 -35.62 -2.10
CA LYS A 719 -13.42 -34.52 -1.66
C LYS A 719 -13.30 -33.26 -2.53
N TRP A 720 -12.37 -33.18 -3.47
CA TRP A 720 -11.96 -31.95 -4.15
C TRP A 720 -12.03 -32.02 -5.67
N ASN A 721 -12.42 -30.90 -6.29
CA ASN A 721 -12.09 -30.55 -7.67
C ASN A 721 -10.96 -29.52 -7.64
N TYR A 722 -10.00 -29.62 -8.57
CA TYR A 722 -8.96 -28.63 -8.73
C TYR A 722 -8.65 -28.42 -10.22
N PHE A 723 -8.58 -27.17 -10.66
CA PHE A 723 -8.43 -26.78 -12.07
C PHE A 723 -7.94 -25.31 -12.21
N PRO A 724 -7.27 -24.95 -13.32
CA PRO A 724 -6.98 -23.56 -13.63
C PRO A 724 -8.22 -22.89 -14.26
N LEU A 725 -8.39 -21.60 -14.03
CA LEU A 725 -9.35 -20.74 -14.75
C LEU A 725 -8.73 -20.09 -15.99
N ASP A 726 -7.40 -20.11 -16.09
CA ASP A 726 -6.56 -19.62 -17.20
C ASP A 726 -6.09 -20.79 -18.12
N GLU A 727 -5.36 -20.51 -19.22
CA GLU A 727 -4.64 -21.54 -20.01
C GLU A 727 -3.36 -22.08 -19.32
N GLY A 728 -3.10 -21.68 -18.07
CA GLY A 728 -2.01 -22.14 -17.22
C GLY A 728 -2.00 -23.65 -16.90
N LEU A 729 -0.90 -24.11 -16.30
CA LEU A 729 -0.76 -25.50 -15.83
C LEU A 729 -1.50 -25.68 -14.50
N LEU A 730 -2.13 -26.83 -14.30
CA LEU A 730 -2.73 -27.20 -13.01
C LEU A 730 -1.63 -27.61 -12.02
N ILE A 731 -1.52 -26.90 -10.91
CA ILE A 731 -0.43 -27.07 -9.94
C ILE A 731 -0.86 -27.20 -8.47
N TRP A 732 -2.16 -27.18 -8.15
CA TRP A 732 -2.63 -27.66 -6.85
C TRP A 732 -2.27 -29.14 -6.68
N LEU A 733 -1.54 -29.48 -5.62
CA LEU A 733 -1.09 -30.84 -5.33
C LEU A 733 -0.97 -31.08 -3.82
N ILE A 734 -1.13 -32.34 -3.40
CA ILE A 734 -0.90 -32.74 -1.99
C ILE A 734 0.59 -32.99 -1.78
N VAL A 735 1.17 -32.33 -0.77
CA VAL A 735 2.59 -32.41 -0.39
C VAL A 735 2.77 -33.18 0.92
N GLU A 736 3.74 -34.11 0.97
CA GLU A 736 4.19 -34.77 2.20
C GLU A 736 5.22 -33.89 2.97
N GLU A 737 5.35 -34.15 4.28
CA GLU A 737 6.14 -33.37 5.26
C GLU A 737 5.71 -31.89 5.45
N ALA A 738 4.45 -31.57 5.13
CA ALA A 738 3.90 -30.21 5.10
C ALA A 738 2.63 -29.97 5.96
N GLY A 739 1.97 -31.03 6.44
CA GLY A 739 0.77 -30.92 7.30
C GLY A 739 1.06 -30.44 8.73
N VAL A 740 0.08 -29.78 9.37
CA VAL A 740 0.20 -29.22 10.73
C VAL A 740 -0.12 -30.25 11.80
N GLU A 741 -1.20 -31.03 11.62
CA GLU A 741 -1.58 -32.15 12.49
C GLU A 741 -1.44 -33.51 11.77
N GLY A 742 -0.36 -33.69 11.01
CA GLY A 742 -0.14 -34.89 10.23
C GLY A 742 1.19 -34.90 9.48
N SER A 743 1.09 -35.09 8.17
CA SER A 743 2.20 -35.11 7.22
C SER A 743 1.83 -34.47 5.86
N SER A 744 0.56 -34.49 5.47
CA SER A 744 0.05 -34.02 4.18
C SER A 744 -0.62 -32.66 4.28
N ALA A 745 -0.57 -31.87 3.20
CA ALA A 745 -1.37 -30.65 3.03
C ALA A 745 -1.60 -30.35 1.53
N TRP A 746 -2.59 -29.53 1.19
CA TRP A 746 -2.69 -28.96 -0.17
C TRP A 746 -1.70 -27.82 -0.34
N TYR A 747 -0.99 -27.78 -1.47
CA TYR A 747 -0.04 -26.75 -1.84
C TYR A 747 -0.28 -26.25 -3.26
N VAL A 748 -0.06 -24.94 -3.44
CA VAL A 748 0.02 -24.26 -4.74
C VAL A 748 1.23 -23.32 -4.71
N THR A 749 2.07 -23.37 -5.73
CA THR A 749 3.26 -22.52 -5.88
C THR A 749 2.94 -21.28 -6.70
N SER A 750 3.54 -20.14 -6.38
CA SER A 750 3.77 -19.08 -7.39
C SER A 750 4.77 -19.60 -8.44
N ASP A 751 4.63 -19.20 -9.70
CA ASP A 751 5.48 -19.61 -10.83
C ASP A 751 5.85 -18.38 -11.67
N ARG A 752 7.13 -18.29 -12.01
CA ARG A 752 7.71 -17.17 -12.77
C ARG A 752 7.64 -17.34 -14.29
N GLU A 753 7.20 -18.50 -14.80
CA GLU A 753 7.04 -18.64 -16.26
C GLU A 753 5.75 -17.98 -16.79
N ARG A 754 4.66 -17.91 -16.00
CA ARG A 754 3.34 -17.36 -16.41
C ARG A 754 2.48 -16.92 -15.22
N PRO A 755 1.58 -15.92 -15.41
CA PRO A 755 0.54 -15.62 -14.43
C PRO A 755 -0.36 -16.82 -14.19
N GLN A 756 -0.97 -16.88 -13.02
CA GLN A 756 -1.78 -18.03 -12.61
C GLN A 756 -3.14 -17.66 -12.03
N ASP A 757 -4.09 -18.58 -12.21
CA ASP A 757 -5.42 -18.55 -11.60
C ASP A 757 -5.87 -19.98 -11.31
N GLN A 758 -5.65 -20.44 -10.07
CA GLN A 758 -5.75 -21.84 -9.64
C GLN A 758 -6.91 -22.02 -8.64
N VAL A 759 -7.85 -22.92 -8.96
CA VAL A 759 -8.99 -23.27 -8.09
C VAL A 759 -8.77 -24.62 -7.43
N LEU A 760 -9.08 -24.68 -6.14
CA LEU A 760 -9.31 -25.88 -5.32
C LEU A 760 -10.68 -25.73 -4.64
N GLU A 761 -11.64 -26.60 -4.95
CA GLU A 761 -13.02 -26.48 -4.44
C GLU A 761 -13.64 -27.83 -4.07
N THR A 762 -14.58 -27.82 -3.13
CA THR A 762 -15.29 -29.03 -2.69
C THR A 762 -16.05 -29.68 -3.85
N LEU A 763 -15.87 -30.98 -4.07
CA LEU A 763 -16.52 -31.75 -5.15
C LEU A 763 -18.04 -31.81 -4.99
N GLU A 764 -18.51 -32.04 -3.77
CA GLU A 764 -19.92 -32.05 -3.38
C GLU A 764 -20.20 -30.93 -2.36
N PRO A 765 -21.40 -30.32 -2.34
CA PRO A 765 -21.68 -29.18 -1.49
C PRO A 765 -22.01 -29.60 -0.05
N ILE A 766 -21.52 -28.82 0.92
CA ILE A 766 -21.68 -29.06 2.35
C ILE A 766 -23.04 -28.49 2.81
N LEU A 767 -23.88 -29.30 3.44
CA LEU A 767 -25.14 -28.82 4.03
C LEU A 767 -24.86 -28.07 5.34
N ILE A 768 -25.05 -26.75 5.33
CA ILE A 768 -24.75 -25.89 6.48
C ILE A 768 -25.85 -26.03 7.54
N THR A 769 -25.50 -26.42 8.75
CA THR A 769 -26.41 -26.65 9.89
C THR A 769 -25.80 -26.16 11.20
N GLY A 770 -26.58 -26.14 12.29
CA GLY A 770 -26.11 -25.72 13.61
C GLY A 770 -26.70 -24.39 14.10
N GLU A 771 -26.19 -23.88 15.22
CA GLU A 771 -26.49 -22.54 15.76
C GLU A 771 -25.43 -21.49 15.38
N GLN A 772 -24.16 -21.91 15.19
CA GLN A 772 -23.05 -21.06 14.74
C GLN A 772 -22.14 -21.83 13.76
N PRO A 773 -22.58 -22.12 12.52
CA PRO A 773 -21.72 -22.74 11.52
C PRO A 773 -20.56 -21.83 11.13
N VAL A 774 -19.35 -22.38 11.15
CA VAL A 774 -18.11 -21.67 10.88
C VAL A 774 -17.20 -22.53 10.00
N LEU A 775 -16.59 -21.91 9.00
CA LEU A 775 -15.45 -22.47 8.26
C LEU A 775 -14.17 -22.12 9.00
N ARG A 776 -13.38 -23.14 9.32
CA ARG A 776 -12.07 -23.12 9.95
C ARG A 776 -11.08 -23.78 8.99
N PHE A 777 -9.90 -23.21 8.81
CA PHE A 777 -8.80 -23.86 8.08
C PHE A 777 -7.47 -23.36 8.60
N THR A 778 -6.42 -24.17 8.50
CA THR A 778 -5.06 -23.78 8.88
C THR A 778 -4.23 -23.57 7.62
N HIS A 779 -3.44 -22.50 7.58
CA HIS A 779 -2.70 -22.13 6.37
C HIS A 779 -1.38 -21.40 6.67
N GLN A 780 -0.47 -21.46 5.71
CA GLN A 780 0.84 -20.81 5.68
C GLN A 780 1.08 -20.35 4.24
N PHE A 781 1.64 -19.16 4.03
CA PHE A 781 1.87 -18.63 2.69
C PHE A 781 3.11 -17.72 2.70
N ASP A 782 3.83 -17.73 1.60
CA ASP A 782 4.94 -16.81 1.34
C ASP A 782 4.91 -16.48 -0.15
N THR A 783 4.58 -15.24 -0.47
CA THR A 783 3.99 -14.80 -1.75
C THR A 783 4.42 -13.36 -2.05
N GLU A 784 4.49 -12.94 -3.32
CA GLU A 784 4.82 -11.54 -3.62
C GLU A 784 3.76 -10.59 -3.04
N TRP A 785 4.16 -9.78 -2.05
CA TRP A 785 3.22 -9.00 -1.28
C TRP A 785 2.49 -7.97 -2.15
N GLY A 786 1.15 -8.09 -2.20
CA GLY A 786 0.30 -7.19 -2.97
C GLY A 786 0.25 -7.51 -4.47
N PHE A 787 0.87 -8.61 -4.92
CA PHE A 787 0.76 -9.11 -6.30
C PHE A 787 0.20 -10.53 -6.31
N ASP A 788 0.78 -11.45 -5.54
CA ASP A 788 0.32 -12.83 -5.42
C ASP A 788 -0.57 -13.02 -4.20
N GLY A 789 -1.59 -13.88 -4.27
CA GLY A 789 -2.37 -14.20 -3.07
C GLY A 789 -3.46 -15.26 -3.20
N GLY A 790 -3.85 -15.78 -2.04
CA GLY A 790 -4.92 -16.76 -1.85
C GLY A 790 -6.16 -16.17 -1.18
N PHE A 791 -7.35 -16.49 -1.68
CA PHE A 791 -8.63 -16.07 -1.07
C PHE A 791 -9.71 -17.14 -1.17
N ILE A 792 -10.81 -16.92 -0.43
CA ILE A 792 -11.89 -17.89 -0.24
C ILE A 792 -13.18 -17.39 -0.86
N GLN A 793 -13.84 -18.27 -1.62
CA GLN A 793 -15.16 -18.05 -2.20
C GLN A 793 -16.13 -19.16 -1.80
N VAL A 794 -17.43 -18.88 -1.83
CA VAL A 794 -18.50 -19.88 -1.68
C VAL A 794 -19.57 -19.74 -2.74
N SER A 795 -20.30 -20.84 -2.98
CA SER A 795 -21.43 -20.89 -3.91
C SER A 795 -22.54 -21.81 -3.42
N THR A 796 -23.80 -21.41 -3.57
CA THR A 796 -24.98 -22.27 -3.35
C THR A 796 -25.47 -22.97 -4.62
N ASN A 797 -24.80 -22.75 -5.77
CA ASN A 797 -25.21 -23.25 -7.08
C ASN A 797 -24.07 -23.73 -8.00
N GLY A 798 -22.83 -23.80 -7.48
CA GLY A 798 -21.62 -24.23 -8.20
C GLY A 798 -21.16 -23.31 -9.35
N THR A 799 -21.82 -22.17 -9.56
CA THR A 799 -21.60 -21.32 -10.76
C THR A 799 -21.48 -19.83 -10.46
N SER A 800 -22.15 -19.34 -9.42
CA SER A 800 -22.07 -17.96 -8.92
C SER A 800 -21.31 -17.97 -7.60
N TRP A 801 -20.21 -17.21 -7.51
CA TRP A 801 -19.26 -17.28 -6.40
C TRP A 801 -19.19 -15.96 -5.63
N THR A 802 -19.12 -16.03 -4.30
CA THR A 802 -19.11 -14.89 -3.38
C THR A 802 -17.87 -14.92 -2.50
N ASN A 803 -17.13 -13.82 -2.39
CA ASN A 803 -15.94 -13.71 -1.52
C ASN A 803 -16.36 -13.57 -0.04
N LEU A 804 -15.52 -14.06 0.88
CA LEU A 804 -15.82 -14.13 2.32
C LEU A 804 -15.12 -13.09 3.21
N GLU A 805 -14.54 -12.04 2.63
CA GLU A 805 -13.78 -11.00 3.34
C GLU A 805 -14.47 -10.47 4.60
N SER A 806 -15.72 -10.03 4.49
CA SER A 806 -16.49 -9.43 5.59
C SER A 806 -16.96 -10.43 6.66
N GLN A 807 -16.69 -11.72 6.48
CA GLN A 807 -17.15 -12.82 7.33
C GLN A 807 -16.04 -13.38 8.24
N TYR A 808 -14.78 -12.97 8.05
CA TYR A 808 -13.68 -13.36 8.93
C TYR A 808 -13.83 -12.75 10.33
N PHE A 809 -13.54 -13.56 11.36
CA PHE A 809 -13.42 -13.07 12.74
C PHE A 809 -12.12 -13.51 13.45
N ARG A 810 -11.30 -14.33 12.78
CA ARG A 810 -9.88 -14.59 13.11
C ARG A 810 -9.09 -14.68 11.81
N ASN A 811 -7.92 -14.05 11.78
CA ASN A 811 -6.90 -14.18 10.73
C ASN A 811 -7.48 -14.05 9.30
N GLY A 812 -8.12 -12.91 9.03
CA GLY A 812 -8.60 -12.55 7.70
C GLY A 812 -7.49 -12.10 6.76
N TYR A 813 -7.88 -11.56 5.60
CA TYR A 813 -6.98 -11.01 4.59
C TYR A 813 -6.15 -9.84 5.14
N GLU A 814 -4.93 -9.68 4.61
CA GLU A 814 -3.94 -8.70 5.10
C GLU A 814 -3.74 -7.50 4.18
N THR A 815 -3.98 -7.67 2.88
CA THR A 815 -3.87 -6.61 1.87
C THR A 815 -4.85 -6.85 0.72
N THR A 816 -5.12 -5.79 -0.04
CA THR A 816 -5.64 -5.88 -1.40
C THR A 816 -4.49 -6.24 -2.36
N LEU A 817 -4.78 -7.03 -3.40
CA LEU A 817 -3.87 -7.29 -4.51
C LEU A 817 -3.96 -6.19 -5.58
N SER A 818 -2.84 -5.91 -6.21
CA SER A 818 -2.67 -4.91 -7.27
C SER A 818 -3.61 -5.14 -8.45
N TYR A 819 -3.89 -4.08 -9.21
CA TYR A 819 -4.50 -4.22 -10.53
C TYR A 819 -3.59 -4.96 -11.53
N ASN A 820 -2.27 -4.98 -11.28
CA ASN A 820 -1.30 -5.66 -12.14
C ASN A 820 -1.38 -7.19 -12.04
N THR A 821 -2.02 -7.75 -11.01
CA THR A 821 -2.29 -9.18 -10.89
C THR A 821 -3.35 -9.60 -11.92
N ILE A 822 -2.91 -9.91 -13.15
CA ILE A 822 -3.76 -10.06 -14.35
C ILE A 822 -4.93 -11.06 -14.17
N SER A 823 -4.77 -12.05 -13.29
CA SER A 823 -5.76 -13.09 -12.95
C SER A 823 -6.81 -12.67 -11.91
N ILE A 824 -6.42 -11.92 -10.86
CA ILE A 824 -7.25 -11.64 -9.68
C ILE A 824 -7.14 -10.18 -9.16
N PRO A 825 -7.27 -9.15 -10.04
CA PRO A 825 -6.93 -7.78 -9.69
C PRO A 825 -7.89 -7.14 -8.67
N ASN A 826 -7.34 -6.32 -7.77
CA ASN A 826 -8.09 -5.56 -6.75
C ASN A 826 -8.95 -6.42 -5.78
N LEU A 827 -8.50 -7.65 -5.46
CA LEU A 827 -9.15 -8.51 -4.47
C LEU A 827 -8.35 -8.55 -3.16
N ASN A 828 -9.03 -8.57 -2.02
CA ASN A 828 -8.40 -8.80 -0.72
C ASN A 828 -8.03 -10.28 -0.56
N ALA A 829 -6.80 -10.55 -0.10
CA ALA A 829 -6.22 -11.89 -0.06
C ALA A 829 -5.30 -12.13 1.15
N PHE A 830 -4.97 -13.39 1.36
CA PHE A 830 -3.76 -13.82 2.05
C PHE A 830 -2.59 -13.67 1.09
N ALA A 831 -1.74 -12.71 1.36
CA ALA A 831 -0.67 -12.28 0.48
C ALA A 831 0.48 -11.72 1.31
N GLY A 832 1.71 -11.86 0.81
CA GLY A 832 2.92 -11.47 1.52
C GLY A 832 3.70 -12.60 2.17
N THR A 833 4.58 -12.22 3.09
CA THR A 833 5.61 -13.08 3.68
C THR A 833 5.19 -13.60 5.07
N GLY A 834 5.11 -14.92 5.23
CA GLY A 834 4.45 -15.52 6.41
C GLY A 834 4.64 -17.02 6.61
N MET A 835 5.88 -17.49 6.78
CA MET A 835 6.18 -18.92 7.03
C MET A 835 5.76 -19.47 8.43
N GLU A 836 4.83 -18.83 9.15
CA GLU A 836 4.20 -19.42 10.35
C GLU A 836 2.75 -19.84 10.05
N PHE A 837 2.38 -21.07 10.40
CA PHE A 837 1.01 -21.57 10.25
C PHE A 837 0.04 -20.83 11.18
N ARG A 838 -1.12 -20.45 10.64
CA ARG A 838 -2.22 -19.85 11.40
C ARG A 838 -3.56 -20.46 11.03
N THR A 839 -4.47 -20.52 11.99
CA THR A 839 -5.85 -21.00 11.78
C THR A 839 -6.80 -19.82 11.62
N SER A 840 -7.58 -19.82 10.55
CA SER A 840 -8.43 -18.71 10.10
C SER A 840 -9.89 -19.12 10.17
N TYR A 841 -10.76 -18.20 10.59
CA TYR A 841 -12.15 -18.51 10.95
C TYR A 841 -13.15 -17.54 10.31
N VAL A 842 -14.15 -18.12 9.63
CA VAL A 842 -15.15 -17.42 8.82
C VAL A 842 -16.57 -17.81 9.24
N ASP A 843 -17.44 -16.81 9.45
CA ASP A 843 -18.84 -17.03 9.81
C ASP A 843 -19.70 -17.45 8.60
N LEU A 844 -20.33 -18.62 8.68
CA LEU A 844 -21.24 -19.15 7.65
C LEU A 844 -22.72 -19.07 8.06
N SER A 845 -23.07 -18.38 9.15
CA SER A 845 -24.44 -18.31 9.68
C SER A 845 -25.48 -17.78 8.69
N GLN A 846 -25.05 -16.99 7.69
CA GLN A 846 -25.92 -16.53 6.59
C GLN A 846 -26.38 -17.65 5.63
N TYR A 847 -25.77 -18.84 5.69
CA TYR A 847 -26.05 -19.98 4.81
C TYR A 847 -26.76 -21.14 5.52
N ILE A 848 -27.24 -20.99 6.77
CA ILE A 848 -27.92 -22.06 7.52
C ILE A 848 -29.10 -22.64 6.73
N GLY A 849 -29.05 -23.94 6.44
CA GLY A 849 -30.06 -24.68 5.67
C GLY A 849 -29.77 -24.80 4.17
N GLU A 850 -28.78 -24.08 3.64
CA GLU A 850 -28.33 -24.17 2.25
C GLU A 850 -27.26 -25.26 2.07
N GLN A 851 -27.10 -25.73 0.83
CA GLN A 851 -25.95 -26.54 0.41
C GLN A 851 -24.89 -25.62 -0.19
N LEU A 852 -23.67 -25.66 0.33
CA LEU A 852 -22.62 -24.69 0.07
C LEU A 852 -21.35 -25.37 -0.45
N TYR A 853 -20.93 -25.00 -1.65
CA TYR A 853 -19.58 -25.29 -2.14
C TYR A 853 -18.59 -24.28 -1.54
N VAL A 854 -17.41 -24.75 -1.12
CA VAL A 854 -16.29 -23.92 -0.63
C VAL A 854 -15.15 -24.00 -1.64
N ARG A 855 -14.55 -22.84 -1.96
CA ARG A 855 -13.44 -22.70 -2.90
C ARG A 855 -12.30 -21.90 -2.29
N PHE A 856 -11.10 -22.44 -2.43
CA PHE A 856 -9.81 -21.77 -2.28
C PHE A 856 -9.35 -21.38 -3.69
N ARG A 857 -9.02 -20.11 -3.90
CA ARG A 857 -8.53 -19.60 -5.19
C ARG A 857 -7.22 -18.87 -4.96
N PHE A 858 -6.21 -19.22 -5.74
CA PHE A 858 -4.88 -18.63 -5.71
C PHE A 858 -4.56 -18.01 -7.06
N GLY A 859 -3.91 -16.86 -7.06
CA GLY A 859 -3.38 -16.27 -8.29
C GLY A 859 -2.04 -15.60 -8.04
N SER A 860 -1.21 -15.63 -9.08
CA SER A 860 0.08 -14.94 -9.12
C SER A 860 0.19 -14.12 -10.42
N ASP A 861 1.12 -13.17 -10.46
CA ASP A 861 1.69 -12.74 -11.74
C ASP A 861 2.85 -13.67 -12.18
N ALA A 862 3.82 -13.16 -12.94
CA ALA A 862 4.94 -13.93 -13.51
C ALA A 862 6.32 -13.28 -13.25
N GLU A 863 6.40 -12.19 -12.49
CA GLU A 863 7.62 -11.39 -12.39
C GLU A 863 8.55 -11.89 -11.28
N VAL A 864 8.02 -12.44 -10.18
CA VAL A 864 8.77 -13.00 -9.04
C VAL A 864 8.41 -14.47 -8.79
N GLU A 865 9.38 -15.23 -8.26
CA GLU A 865 9.20 -16.62 -7.81
C GLU A 865 9.17 -16.62 -6.27
N SER A 866 8.07 -17.08 -5.66
CA SER A 866 7.97 -17.32 -4.22
C SER A 866 7.40 -18.71 -3.92
N PHE A 867 7.13 -19.01 -2.66
CA PHE A 867 6.64 -20.32 -2.19
C PHE A 867 5.17 -20.60 -2.56
N GLY A 868 4.31 -19.58 -2.59
CA GLY A 868 2.87 -19.74 -2.74
C GLY A 868 2.17 -20.04 -1.41
N TRP A 869 1.20 -20.97 -1.42
CA TRP A 869 0.22 -21.16 -0.33
C TRP A 869 0.01 -22.63 0.01
N ILE A 870 0.12 -22.98 1.31
CA ILE A 870 -0.32 -24.24 1.91
C ILE A 870 -1.66 -24.06 2.59
N VAL A 871 -2.57 -25.03 2.40
CA VAL A 871 -3.86 -25.14 3.09
C VAL A 871 -4.01 -26.55 3.68
N ASP A 872 -4.40 -26.60 4.95
CA ASP A 872 -4.53 -27.80 5.77
C ASP A 872 -5.74 -27.71 6.73
N ASN A 873 -6.18 -28.84 7.28
CA ASN A 873 -7.14 -28.94 8.38
C ASN A 873 -8.43 -28.11 8.12
N ILE A 874 -9.08 -28.37 6.97
CA ILE A 874 -10.26 -27.65 6.51
C ILE A 874 -11.51 -28.25 7.16
N GLU A 875 -12.18 -27.46 7.99
CA GLU A 875 -13.34 -27.85 8.77
C GLU A 875 -14.52 -26.89 8.58
N VAL A 876 -15.72 -27.44 8.39
CA VAL A 876 -16.98 -26.71 8.67
C VAL A 876 -17.58 -27.34 9.92
N MET A 877 -17.79 -26.54 10.96
CA MET A 877 -18.33 -27.00 12.26
C MET A 877 -19.42 -26.08 12.81
N ASP A 878 -20.35 -26.64 13.59
CA ASP A 878 -21.21 -25.88 14.50
C ASP A 878 -20.38 -25.52 15.74
N MET A 879 -20.03 -24.23 15.86
CA MET A 879 -19.02 -23.75 16.79
C MET A 879 -19.60 -23.43 18.17
N ILE A 880 -19.09 -24.12 19.20
CA ILE A 880 -19.25 -23.72 20.60
C ILE A 880 -18.09 -22.82 21.00
N ASN A 881 -18.41 -21.64 21.53
CA ASN A 881 -17.44 -20.68 22.04
C ASN A 881 -17.90 -20.06 23.37
N TYR A 882 -16.93 -19.56 24.15
CA TYR A 882 -17.14 -18.88 25.42
C TYR A 882 -16.61 -17.44 25.34
N ASN A 883 -17.53 -16.48 25.43
CA ASN A 883 -17.23 -15.06 25.57
C ASN A 883 -18.26 -14.41 26.51
N SER A 884 -17.92 -13.27 27.10
CA SER A 884 -18.78 -12.55 28.02
C SER A 884 -18.31 -11.11 28.23
N THR A 885 -19.22 -10.24 28.67
CA THR A 885 -18.91 -8.83 28.96
C THR A 885 -18.25 -8.67 30.33
N ALA A 886 -17.08 -8.03 30.33
CA ALA A 886 -16.46 -7.43 31.50
C ALA A 886 -16.74 -5.92 31.52
N CYS A 887 -17.08 -5.37 32.68
CA CYS A 887 -17.28 -3.94 32.89
C CYS A 887 -16.48 -3.44 34.10
N VAL A 888 -16.02 -2.19 34.05
CA VAL A 888 -15.50 -1.44 35.18
C VAL A 888 -16.41 -0.24 35.45
N PHE A 889 -16.69 0.00 36.74
CA PHE A 889 -17.48 1.12 37.23
C PHE A 889 -16.68 1.91 38.27
N SER A 890 -16.71 3.25 38.26
CA SER A 890 -16.06 4.11 39.27
C SER A 890 -17.07 4.80 40.19
N ALA A 891 -16.61 5.32 41.34
CA ALA A 891 -17.43 6.18 42.21
C ALA A 891 -17.74 7.55 41.58
N GLU A 892 -16.91 7.97 40.62
CA GLU A 892 -17.05 9.22 39.86
C GLU A 892 -18.13 9.10 38.76
N GLY A 893 -18.62 7.89 38.48
CA GLY A 893 -19.69 7.62 37.53
C GLY A 893 -19.22 7.10 36.17
N ASP A 894 -17.93 6.79 36.03
CA ASP A 894 -17.39 6.17 34.82
C ASP A 894 -17.93 4.74 34.65
N MET A 895 -18.18 4.36 33.40
CA MET A 895 -18.51 2.99 33.01
C MET A 895 -17.82 2.68 31.69
N ALA A 896 -16.99 1.65 31.67
CA ALA A 896 -16.46 1.07 30.44
C ALA A 896 -16.70 -0.44 30.45
N CYS A 897 -17.02 -1.01 29.29
CA CYS A 897 -17.29 -2.43 29.13
C CYS A 897 -16.63 -2.96 27.86
N THR A 898 -16.18 -4.21 27.90
CA THR A 898 -15.54 -4.93 26.79
C THR A 898 -16.00 -6.38 26.77
N ILE A 899 -15.84 -7.02 25.62
CA ILE A 899 -15.81 -8.50 25.48
C ILE A 899 -14.39 -8.94 25.14
N ALA A 900 -14.12 -10.24 25.09
CA ALA A 900 -12.92 -10.71 24.40
C ALA A 900 -13.11 -10.51 22.88
N GLN A 901 -12.06 -10.08 22.19
CA GLN A 901 -12.04 -10.01 20.73
C GLN A 901 -12.11 -11.42 20.11
N GLN A 902 -12.22 -11.50 18.78
CA GLN A 902 -12.12 -12.78 18.03
C GLN A 902 -13.08 -13.89 18.52
N ARG A 903 -14.26 -13.48 19.01
CA ARG A 903 -15.31 -14.31 19.63
C ARG A 903 -14.91 -15.07 20.91
N GLY A 904 -13.83 -14.68 21.59
CA GLY A 904 -13.42 -15.27 22.88
C GLY A 904 -12.72 -16.62 22.73
N THR A 905 -13.07 -17.61 23.54
CA THR A 905 -12.50 -18.97 23.45
C THR A 905 -13.36 -19.87 22.58
N VAL A 906 -12.80 -20.49 21.54
CA VAL A 906 -13.45 -21.58 20.80
C VAL A 906 -13.21 -22.91 21.52
N VAL A 907 -14.20 -23.81 21.52
CA VAL A 907 -14.03 -25.18 22.02
C VAL A 907 -13.84 -26.12 20.84
N THR A 908 -12.71 -26.81 20.77
CA THR A 908 -12.45 -27.73 19.65
C THR A 908 -13.38 -28.96 19.70
N PRO A 909 -13.69 -29.59 18.55
CA PRO A 909 -14.52 -30.78 18.50
C PRO A 909 -13.94 -31.97 19.29
N SER A 910 -14.81 -32.77 19.87
CA SER A 910 -14.44 -34.09 20.39
C SER A 910 -14.27 -35.07 19.23
N ALA A 911 -13.23 -35.93 19.29
CA ALA A 911 -12.73 -36.75 18.18
C ALA A 911 -13.82 -37.37 17.27
N VAL A 912 -13.60 -37.25 15.95
CA VAL A 912 -14.59 -37.43 14.87
C VAL A 912 -15.40 -38.73 14.99
N THR A 913 -16.72 -38.60 15.04
CA THR A 913 -17.65 -39.72 14.92
C THR A 913 -18.04 -39.92 13.44
N THR A 914 -17.27 -40.72 12.70
CA THR A 914 -17.50 -40.98 11.27
C THR A 914 -18.80 -41.76 11.03
N SER A 915 -19.86 -41.04 10.66
CA SER A 915 -21.19 -41.57 10.36
C SER A 915 -21.29 -42.17 8.95
N THR A 916 -20.60 -43.29 8.69
CA THR A 916 -20.58 -43.97 7.38
C THR A 916 -21.37 -45.28 7.30
N THR A 917 -22.55 -45.34 7.94
CA THR A 917 -23.54 -46.41 7.64
C THR A 917 -24.30 -46.14 6.33
N ALA A 918 -23.57 -46.05 5.22
CA ALA A 918 -24.13 -45.96 3.87
C ALA A 918 -24.60 -47.35 3.39
N THR A 919 -25.92 -47.58 3.39
CA THR A 919 -26.52 -48.71 2.66
C THR A 919 -26.66 -48.38 1.18
N MET A 920 -26.35 -49.33 0.30
CA MET A 920 -26.46 -49.12 -1.15
C MET A 920 -27.85 -48.58 -1.57
N PRO A 921 -27.91 -47.61 -2.50
CA PRO A 921 -29.17 -47.07 -3.00
C PRO A 921 -30.09 -48.16 -3.60
N GLU A 922 -31.41 -47.99 -3.45
CA GLU A 922 -32.43 -48.93 -3.96
C GLU A 922 -32.40 -49.16 -5.48
N ALA A 923 -31.61 -48.37 -6.22
CA ALA A 923 -31.46 -48.45 -7.67
C ALA A 923 -30.49 -49.56 -8.16
N ILE A 924 -29.78 -50.26 -7.27
CA ILE A 924 -28.84 -51.34 -7.64
C ILE A 924 -29.52 -52.71 -7.50
N SER A 925 -29.53 -53.51 -8.58
CA SER A 925 -30.03 -54.90 -8.55
C SER A 925 -28.92 -55.91 -8.86
N LEU A 926 -28.59 -56.72 -7.86
CA LEU A 926 -27.63 -57.82 -7.91
C LEU A 926 -28.34 -59.16 -8.19
N GLN A 927 -27.81 -59.97 -9.11
CA GLN A 927 -28.27 -61.33 -9.37
C GLN A 927 -27.11 -62.28 -9.68
N VAL A 928 -27.15 -63.51 -9.16
CA VAL A 928 -26.12 -64.55 -9.41
C VAL A 928 -26.72 -65.69 -10.23
N TYR A 929 -26.13 -66.02 -11.40
CA TYR A 929 -26.68 -67.02 -12.34
C TYR A 929 -25.61 -67.70 -13.24
N PRO A 930 -25.67 -69.03 -13.51
CA PRO A 930 -26.59 -70.01 -12.93
C PRO A 930 -26.36 -70.24 -11.44
N ASN A 931 -27.46 -70.47 -10.72
CA ASN A 931 -27.49 -70.64 -9.28
C ASN A 931 -28.65 -71.59 -8.92
N PRO A 932 -28.39 -72.86 -8.57
CA PRO A 932 -27.07 -73.46 -8.34
C PRO A 932 -26.15 -73.52 -9.56
N THR A 933 -24.84 -73.51 -9.30
CA THR A 933 -23.75 -73.73 -10.27
C THR A 933 -23.06 -75.07 -10.03
N SER A 934 -22.49 -75.67 -11.08
CA SER A 934 -21.59 -76.83 -10.97
C SER A 934 -20.14 -76.54 -11.41
N THR A 935 -19.93 -75.59 -12.34
CA THR A 935 -18.59 -75.17 -12.80
C THR A 935 -18.36 -73.68 -12.62
N SER A 936 -19.19 -72.84 -13.21
CA SER A 936 -19.04 -71.38 -13.20
C SER A 936 -20.40 -70.71 -13.08
N SER A 937 -20.43 -69.61 -12.34
CA SER A 937 -21.57 -68.71 -12.23
C SER A 937 -21.19 -67.33 -12.78
N HIS A 938 -22.11 -66.38 -12.73
CA HIS A 938 -21.87 -65.00 -13.14
C HIS A 938 -22.65 -64.07 -12.22
N VAL A 939 -22.08 -62.89 -12.00
CA VAL A 939 -22.70 -61.80 -11.23
C VAL A 939 -23.21 -60.77 -12.22
N LEU A 940 -24.53 -60.62 -12.27
CA LEU A 940 -25.22 -59.59 -13.05
C LEU A 940 -25.55 -58.43 -12.11
N ILE A 941 -25.19 -57.21 -12.52
CA ILE A 941 -25.42 -56.00 -11.73
C ILE A 941 -26.01 -54.94 -12.65
N ASN A 942 -27.25 -54.55 -12.40
CA ASN A 942 -27.82 -53.36 -13.01
C ASN A 942 -27.68 -52.19 -12.02
N THR A 943 -27.06 -51.10 -12.45
CA THR A 943 -26.74 -49.94 -11.61
C THR A 943 -26.93 -48.64 -12.41
N VAL A 944 -27.22 -47.53 -11.72
CA VAL A 944 -27.19 -46.18 -12.30
C VAL A 944 -25.88 -45.44 -12.07
N ALA A 945 -25.03 -45.95 -11.17
CA ALA A 945 -23.70 -45.41 -10.83
C ALA A 945 -22.57 -46.26 -11.45
N SER A 946 -21.41 -45.63 -11.64
CA SER A 946 -20.19 -46.22 -12.21
C SER A 946 -18.95 -45.86 -11.39
N GLY A 947 -17.99 -46.78 -11.29
CA GLY A 947 -16.83 -46.66 -10.40
C GLY A 947 -16.24 -48.04 -10.07
N GLU A 948 -15.25 -48.10 -9.19
CA GLU A 948 -14.71 -49.39 -8.73
C GLU A 948 -15.70 -50.18 -7.86
N MET A 949 -15.54 -51.50 -7.86
CA MET A 949 -16.18 -52.40 -6.92
C MET A 949 -15.29 -53.62 -6.61
N VAL A 950 -15.55 -54.25 -5.48
CA VAL A 950 -14.98 -55.54 -5.08
C VAL A 950 -16.09 -56.59 -5.05
N ILE A 951 -15.89 -57.70 -5.76
CA ILE A 951 -16.77 -58.88 -5.73
C ILE A 951 -16.05 -59.99 -4.96
N SER A 952 -16.60 -60.39 -3.81
CA SER A 952 -16.06 -61.37 -2.88
C SER A 952 -16.96 -62.60 -2.76
N VAL A 953 -16.41 -63.82 -2.88
CA VAL A 953 -17.10 -65.07 -2.55
C VAL A 953 -16.69 -65.52 -1.15
N ILE A 954 -17.65 -65.62 -0.24
CA ILE A 954 -17.44 -65.85 1.18
C ILE A 954 -18.11 -67.18 1.61
N GLY A 955 -17.39 -68.02 2.33
CA GLY A 955 -17.90 -69.26 2.92
C GLY A 955 -18.78 -69.02 4.15
N MET A 956 -19.51 -70.05 4.60
CA MET A 956 -20.29 -69.98 5.85
C MET A 956 -19.43 -69.84 7.12
N ASP A 957 -18.11 -70.03 7.01
CA ASP A 957 -17.10 -69.77 8.03
C ASP A 957 -16.59 -68.31 8.04
N GLY A 958 -17.11 -67.46 7.13
CA GLY A 958 -16.67 -66.07 6.94
C GLY A 958 -15.40 -65.94 6.10
N LYS A 959 -14.84 -67.03 5.57
CA LYS A 959 -13.59 -66.99 4.80
C LYS A 959 -13.84 -66.56 3.36
N ILE A 960 -13.01 -65.64 2.85
CA ILE A 960 -13.01 -65.29 1.43
C ILE A 960 -12.32 -66.40 0.62
N HIS A 961 -13.01 -66.94 -0.39
CA HIS A 961 -12.53 -67.95 -1.32
C HIS A 961 -12.08 -67.35 -2.67
N THR A 962 -12.76 -66.29 -3.12
CA THR A 962 -12.46 -65.55 -4.34
C THR A 962 -12.68 -64.07 -4.08
N GLN A 963 -11.82 -63.21 -4.62
CA GLN A 963 -12.00 -61.76 -4.61
C GLN A 963 -11.53 -61.20 -5.95
N GLN A 964 -12.30 -60.29 -6.54
CA GLN A 964 -11.92 -59.56 -7.75
C GLN A 964 -12.32 -58.09 -7.66
N LYS A 965 -11.40 -57.18 -7.94
CA LYS A 965 -11.73 -55.80 -8.30
C LYS A 965 -12.31 -55.78 -9.71
N GLN A 966 -13.35 -54.98 -9.92
CA GLN A 966 -14.04 -54.77 -11.20
C GLN A 966 -14.47 -53.30 -11.28
N TYR A 967 -14.70 -52.79 -12.49
CA TYR A 967 -15.25 -51.44 -12.70
C TYR A 967 -16.68 -51.54 -13.23
N LEU A 968 -17.62 -50.86 -12.57
CA LEU A 968 -19.02 -50.78 -12.97
C LEU A 968 -19.25 -49.64 -13.97
N GLN A 969 -20.05 -49.91 -14.99
CA GLN A 969 -20.63 -48.89 -15.87
C GLN A 969 -22.13 -48.77 -15.60
N ALA A 970 -22.73 -47.61 -15.87
CA ALA A 970 -24.19 -47.46 -15.75
C ALA A 970 -24.92 -48.40 -16.74
N GLY A 971 -25.93 -49.11 -16.23
CA GLY A 971 -26.64 -50.20 -16.94
C GLY A 971 -26.25 -51.59 -16.44
N TYR A 972 -26.37 -52.58 -17.33
CA TYR A 972 -26.13 -54.00 -17.03
C TYR A 972 -24.66 -54.39 -17.18
N ASN A 973 -24.07 -54.79 -16.06
CA ASN A 973 -22.72 -55.35 -15.96
C ASN A 973 -22.80 -56.87 -15.77
N TYR A 974 -21.80 -57.60 -16.29
CA TYR A 974 -21.77 -59.06 -16.31
C TYR A 974 -20.36 -59.57 -15.99
N PHE A 975 -20.15 -60.04 -14.77
CA PHE A 975 -18.84 -60.51 -14.31
C PHE A 975 -18.83 -62.04 -14.16
N PRO A 976 -17.86 -62.76 -14.77
CA PRO A 976 -17.74 -64.20 -14.56
C PRO A 976 -17.30 -64.50 -13.12
N LEU A 977 -17.77 -65.63 -12.61
CA LEU A 977 -17.43 -66.14 -11.29
C LEU A 977 -17.01 -67.61 -11.42
N GLU A 978 -15.70 -67.85 -11.29
CA GLU A 978 -15.14 -69.20 -11.38
C GLU A 978 -15.42 -69.98 -10.09
N THR A 979 -16.16 -71.09 -10.20
CA THR A 979 -16.68 -71.85 -9.03
C THR A 979 -16.27 -73.33 -9.02
N SER A 980 -15.36 -73.75 -9.91
CA SER A 980 -14.85 -75.13 -9.96
C SER A 980 -13.97 -75.49 -8.76
N HIS A 981 -13.31 -74.50 -8.14
CA HIS A 981 -12.46 -74.67 -6.96
C HIS A 981 -13.24 -74.68 -5.63
N LEU A 982 -14.55 -74.39 -5.67
CA LEU A 982 -15.44 -74.43 -4.50
C LEU A 982 -16.00 -75.84 -4.31
N THR A 983 -16.10 -76.28 -3.06
CA THR A 983 -16.77 -77.53 -2.67
C THR A 983 -18.28 -77.36 -2.58
N ASP A 984 -19.04 -78.43 -2.83
CA ASP A 984 -20.50 -78.48 -2.75
C ASP A 984 -21.03 -77.85 -1.44
N GLY A 985 -21.94 -76.88 -1.54
CA GLY A 985 -22.38 -76.12 -0.37
C GLY A 985 -22.98 -74.74 -0.65
N PHE A 986 -23.12 -73.94 0.41
CA PHE A 986 -23.63 -72.57 0.36
C PHE A 986 -22.50 -71.56 0.56
N TYR A 987 -22.54 -70.50 -0.24
CA TYR A 987 -21.62 -69.37 -0.22
C TYR A 987 -22.43 -68.06 -0.33
N PHE A 988 -21.77 -66.96 -0.01
CA PHE A 988 -22.29 -65.61 -0.21
C PHE A 988 -21.43 -64.88 -1.25
N VAL A 989 -22.08 -64.19 -2.19
CA VAL A 989 -21.41 -63.22 -3.08
C VAL A 989 -21.67 -61.85 -2.48
N LYS A 990 -20.65 -61.29 -1.83
CA LYS A 990 -20.68 -59.90 -1.35
C LYS A 990 -20.16 -58.99 -2.47
N ILE A 991 -20.82 -57.85 -2.64
CA ILE A 991 -20.31 -56.72 -3.41
C ILE A 991 -20.07 -55.54 -2.46
N GLU A 992 -18.96 -54.84 -2.67
CA GLU A 992 -18.51 -53.69 -1.89
C GLU A 992 -18.03 -52.60 -2.84
N SER A 993 -18.46 -51.36 -2.62
CA SER A 993 -17.92 -50.14 -3.23
C SER A 993 -18.20 -48.96 -2.31
N ASP A 994 -17.79 -47.77 -2.69
CA ASP A 994 -17.83 -46.58 -1.82
C ASP A 994 -19.28 -46.10 -1.56
N TRP A 995 -20.23 -46.54 -2.40
CA TRP A 995 -21.68 -46.36 -2.20
C TRP A 995 -22.33 -47.42 -1.28
N GLY A 996 -21.55 -48.34 -0.69
CA GLY A 996 -22.00 -49.30 0.33
C GLY A 996 -21.70 -50.78 0.01
N SER A 997 -22.50 -51.69 0.57
CA SER A 997 -22.38 -53.13 0.24
C SER A 997 -23.71 -53.87 0.18
N GLN A 998 -23.75 -54.95 -0.61
CA GLN A 998 -24.89 -55.85 -0.78
C GLN A 998 -24.39 -57.31 -0.83
N VAL A 999 -25.25 -58.27 -0.46
CA VAL A 999 -24.90 -59.70 -0.43
C VAL A 999 -26.00 -60.52 -1.10
N GLU A 1000 -25.61 -61.41 -2.01
CA GLU A 1000 -26.48 -62.44 -2.59
C GLU A 1000 -26.01 -63.86 -2.26
N LYS A 1001 -26.91 -64.83 -2.37
CA LYS A 1001 -26.65 -66.24 -2.03
C LYS A 1001 -26.20 -67.03 -3.26
N LEU A 1002 -25.11 -67.80 -3.11
CA LEU A 1002 -24.61 -68.75 -4.12
C LEU A 1002 -24.75 -70.19 -3.61
N ILE A 1003 -25.17 -71.10 -4.49
CA ILE A 1003 -25.29 -72.54 -4.23
C ILE A 1003 -24.37 -73.29 -5.21
N LYS A 1004 -23.46 -74.10 -4.67
CA LYS A 1004 -22.55 -74.97 -5.43
C LYS A 1004 -23.05 -76.43 -5.32
N ASN A 1005 -23.24 -77.05 -6.49
CA ASN A 1005 -23.67 -78.45 -6.71
C ASN A 1005 -22.62 -79.24 -7.51
#